data_AF-A0A942CNI9-F1
#
_entry.id   AF-A0A942CNI9-F1
#
_cell.length_a   1.000
_cell.length_b   1.000
_cell.length_c   1.000
_cell.angle_alpha   90.00
_cell.angle_beta   90.00
_cell.angle_gamma   90.00
#
_symmetry.space_group_name_H-M   'P 1'
#
loop_
_entity.id
_entity.type
_entity.pdbx_description
1 polymer ?
#
loop_
_entity_poly.entity_id
_entity_poly.type
_entity_poly.pdbx_seq_one_letter_code
_entity_poly.pdbx_strand_id
1 'polypeptide(L)'
;MADQHMLSDRDRRDIQGLVLFGTSCPLLRYHFLQVDEPVSARRFVHSLLVPGDPLHINSAGVRDKDARSESLVYVGFTWKGLAALGVPGVTLQSFPETFRQGAKARAADLGDTGPSAPAHWVFDHDEVHVAVLLYARHREQFDSLSATLVARAAQHGCRVVSTLDAEALPDYTHPSGQHLTRPVHFGYSDGISQPDILPATTRRPGTPPAVPPGMFLLGNPDPPQDGDSFAVANQPMPIPAALFRNGSFGAFRMMEQDVDAYEEFLDRNAPDAAARELLAAKMCGRWRNGVPLSLSPDTPNPVPAIPRDRLNAYDYNPSPAAPDAVPDPDGRRCPIGSHARRCNPRTSEVLGGMGHRLRLIRRGMPYGPMYDPAKKRDGVARGMLGLFLCVSLKDQFEFIMRHWVNDGMFARGLAAADKDPMVGAQGDGDHFTWRDDSGRPASTTPLSRFVTTRAAAYLFFPSLTGLRYLSQLPDQAPTEHQREMVEEAVSTIVQGMRMAIGDGTTRDAHTKHHGLVTATFTVHGDVPEGLRHGLLAEPRSYTAYIRFSNGRPTPVLPPDAAPDVRGMAIKLFDVHGAKEAPDEKLTHDFILASHPTFFVPDVFGYVDFLKLPSLADKLRLFPDLAKSFRSFDSPLTIRYFSQTPYALGPQVVKYIARPLDPAEQPPLTLTPEEMAARQPDYLRTAMAERLAAQPATFAFCVQLAPDPAAACVDDATRLWDSEPVQVATITIDPQEFRTAARDALAETISFSPWHCLHAHRPLGTVNLARRIVYRDASVLRHANRAVPVREPDGKEDF
;
A
#
# COMPACT_ATOMS: atom_id res chain seq x y z
N MET A 1 -8.99 -8.75 23.66
CA MET A 1 -9.37 -8.56 22.24
C MET A 1 -9.86 -7.14 21.90
N ALA A 2 -10.30 -6.30 22.85
CA ALA A 2 -10.77 -4.94 22.54
C ALA A 2 -9.67 -3.89 22.24
N ASP A 3 -8.43 -4.09 22.70
CA ASP A 3 -7.34 -3.11 22.55
C ASP A 3 -6.61 -3.14 21.19
N GLN A 4 -6.78 -4.17 20.37
CA GLN A 4 -6.00 -4.35 19.14
C GLN A 4 -6.37 -3.37 18.01
N HIS A 5 -7.48 -2.64 18.13
CA HIS A 5 -7.97 -1.70 17.10
C HIS A 5 -7.87 -0.23 17.51
N MET A 6 -7.14 0.10 18.58
CA MET A 6 -7.00 1.48 19.07
C MET A 6 -5.68 2.10 18.63
N LEU A 7 -5.72 3.31 18.06
CA LEU A 7 -4.53 4.14 17.82
C LEU A 7 -3.86 4.53 19.14
N SER A 8 -2.56 4.25 19.26
CA SER A 8 -1.74 4.72 20.38
C SER A 8 -1.41 6.20 20.26
N ASP A 9 -0.99 6.84 21.35
CA ASP A 9 -0.48 8.22 21.31
C ASP A 9 0.76 8.36 20.42
N ARG A 10 1.57 7.30 20.32
CA ARG A 10 2.70 7.23 19.39
C ARG A 10 2.23 7.29 17.94
N ASP A 11 1.21 6.51 17.58
CA ASP A 11 0.64 6.53 16.22
C ASP A 11 0.05 7.90 15.88
N ARG A 12 -0.67 8.51 16.82
CA ARG A 12 -1.24 9.86 16.62
C ARG A 12 -0.17 10.90 16.33
N ARG A 13 0.99 10.85 17.01
CA ARG A 13 2.12 11.76 16.74
C ARG A 13 2.81 11.49 15.41
N ASP A 14 2.59 10.33 14.82
CA ASP A 14 3.13 9.96 13.52
C ASP A 14 2.18 10.35 12.35
N ILE A 15 0.87 10.39 12.58
CA ILE A 15 -0.12 10.67 11.54
C ILE A 15 -0.22 12.18 11.25
N GLN A 16 -0.28 12.58 9.97
CA GLN A 16 -0.65 13.96 9.60
C GLN A 16 -2.08 14.26 10.08
N GLY A 17 -2.25 15.35 10.83
CA GLY A 17 -3.48 15.65 11.58
C GLY A 17 -4.75 15.71 10.74
N LEU A 18 -4.64 16.05 9.46
CA LEU A 18 -5.76 16.20 8.53
C LEU A 18 -6.62 14.92 8.40
N VAL A 19 -6.03 13.73 8.60
CA VAL A 19 -6.75 12.44 8.52
C VAL A 19 -7.67 12.27 9.71
N LEU A 20 -7.20 12.56 10.93
CA LEU A 20 -7.97 12.33 12.16
C LEU A 20 -8.87 13.50 12.54
N PHE A 21 -8.50 14.74 12.22
CA PHE A 21 -9.20 15.93 12.67
C PHE A 21 -9.49 16.92 11.55
N GLY A 22 -10.58 17.67 11.72
CA GLY A 22 -10.89 18.86 10.91
C GLY A 22 -10.24 20.11 11.49
N THR A 23 -10.24 21.19 10.73
CA THR A 23 -9.67 22.48 11.15
C THR A 23 -10.76 23.52 11.44
N SER A 24 -10.41 24.55 12.23
CA SER A 24 -11.19 25.78 12.41
C SER A 24 -10.64 26.98 11.63
N CYS A 25 -9.49 26.82 10.96
CA CYS A 25 -8.92 27.85 10.10
C CYS A 25 -9.88 28.12 8.91
N PRO A 26 -10.24 29.39 8.65
CA PRO A 26 -11.14 29.75 7.56
C PRO A 26 -10.42 29.87 6.22
N LEU A 27 -9.08 29.92 6.18
CA LEU A 27 -8.29 30.06 4.95
C LEU A 27 -7.55 28.77 4.63
N LEU A 28 -7.52 28.40 3.35
CA LEU A 28 -6.79 27.25 2.81
C LEU A 28 -6.15 27.63 1.48
N ARG A 29 -4.86 27.33 1.32
CA ARG A 29 -4.15 27.42 0.04
C ARG A 29 -3.49 26.08 -0.25
N TYR A 30 -3.80 25.55 -1.43
CA TYR A 30 -3.03 24.44 -2.00
C TYR A 30 -1.89 25.02 -2.83
N HIS A 31 -0.67 24.63 -2.53
CA HIS A 31 0.47 24.81 -3.41
C HIS A 31 0.76 23.48 -4.12
N PHE A 32 0.50 23.43 -5.42
CA PHE A 32 0.90 22.31 -6.26
C PHE A 32 2.28 22.59 -6.82
N LEU A 33 3.22 21.71 -6.52
CA LEU A 33 4.63 21.87 -6.85
C LEU A 33 5.08 20.75 -7.81
N GLN A 34 5.98 21.12 -8.72
CA GLN A 34 6.81 20.20 -9.47
C GLN A 34 8.16 20.08 -8.77
N VAL A 35 8.73 18.88 -8.80
CA VAL A 35 10.10 18.60 -8.35
C VAL A 35 11.00 18.62 -9.58
N ASP A 36 11.91 19.58 -9.63
CA ASP A 36 12.89 19.75 -10.71
C ASP A 36 14.24 19.13 -10.33
N GLU A 37 14.63 19.23 -9.05
CA GLU A 37 15.86 18.63 -8.52
C GLU A 37 15.56 17.63 -7.39
N PRO A 38 15.65 16.31 -7.63
CA PRO A 38 15.25 15.27 -6.67
C PRO A 38 15.91 15.41 -5.29
N VAL A 39 17.23 15.61 -5.26
CA VAL A 39 18.04 15.65 -4.02
C VAL A 39 17.70 16.89 -3.20
N SER A 40 17.60 18.04 -3.87
CA SER A 40 17.26 19.30 -3.22
C SER A 40 15.81 19.26 -2.69
N ALA A 41 14.89 18.67 -3.44
CA ALA A 41 13.48 18.54 -3.05
C ALA A 41 13.28 17.64 -1.82
N ARG A 42 14.15 16.66 -1.56
CA ARG A 42 14.13 15.91 -0.28
C ARG A 42 14.47 16.79 0.91
N ARG A 43 15.35 17.79 0.72
CA ARG A 43 15.65 18.79 1.76
C ARG A 43 14.46 19.72 1.99
N PHE A 44 13.66 20.02 0.96
CA PHE A 44 12.37 20.67 1.15
C PHE A 44 11.47 19.84 2.06
N VAL A 45 11.29 18.54 1.79
CA VAL A 45 10.50 17.64 2.66
C VAL A 45 11.04 17.61 4.08
N HIS A 46 12.38 17.51 4.25
CA HIS A 46 13.02 17.57 5.56
C HIS A 46 12.72 18.88 6.30
N SER A 47 12.75 20.01 5.61
CA SER A 47 12.52 21.34 6.21
C SER A 47 11.12 21.48 6.84
N LEU A 48 10.13 20.73 6.32
CA LEU A 48 8.77 20.70 6.84
C LEU A 48 8.63 19.81 8.10
N LEU A 49 9.69 19.07 8.47
CA LEU A 49 9.71 18.18 9.63
C LEU A 49 10.44 18.78 10.84
N VAL A 50 11.00 19.99 10.71
CA VAL A 50 11.77 20.65 11.76
C VAL A 50 10.85 21.20 12.86
N PRO A 51 10.84 20.65 14.08
CA PRO A 51 9.95 21.13 15.14
C PRO A 51 10.21 22.60 15.48
N GLY A 52 9.14 23.38 15.64
CA GLY A 52 9.22 24.81 15.95
C GLY A 52 9.32 25.72 14.73
N ASP A 53 9.53 25.18 13.53
CA ASP A 53 9.39 25.94 12.28
C ASP A 53 7.90 26.26 12.01
N PRO A 54 7.57 27.47 11.52
CA PRO A 54 6.18 27.84 11.27
C PRO A 54 5.51 27.09 10.11
N LEU A 55 6.30 26.40 9.26
CA LEU A 55 5.81 25.51 8.22
C LEU A 55 5.92 24.02 8.61
N HIS A 56 6.20 23.73 9.88
CA HIS A 56 6.26 22.37 10.39
C HIS A 56 4.92 21.64 10.23
N ILE A 57 4.96 20.40 9.72
CA ILE A 57 3.77 19.59 9.48
C ILE A 57 3.07 19.24 10.79
N ASN A 58 1.75 19.46 10.84
CA ASN A 58 0.97 19.20 12.03
C ASN A 58 0.59 17.71 12.15
N SER A 59 1.00 17.06 13.24
CA SER A 59 0.60 15.68 13.56
C SER A 59 -0.70 15.62 14.36
N ALA A 60 -1.34 14.45 14.39
CA ALA A 60 -2.58 14.22 15.15
C ALA A 60 -2.35 14.07 16.67
N GLY A 61 -1.10 13.98 17.13
CA GLY A 61 -0.75 13.75 18.53
C GLY A 61 -0.73 15.01 19.41
N VAL A 62 -0.90 16.20 18.83
CA VAL A 62 -0.80 17.50 19.54
C VAL A 62 -2.19 17.99 19.99
N ARG A 63 -3.13 17.06 20.22
CA ARG A 63 -4.57 17.34 20.40
C ARG A 63 -4.95 18.15 21.65
N ASP A 64 -3.99 18.72 22.38
CA ASP A 64 -4.26 19.68 23.44
C ASP A 64 -4.24 21.15 22.97
N LYS A 65 -3.92 21.44 21.70
CA LYS A 65 -3.77 22.84 21.21
C LYS A 65 -4.45 23.20 19.89
N ASP A 66 -5.09 22.26 19.17
CA ASP A 66 -5.71 22.56 17.85
C ASP A 66 -6.95 23.48 17.91
N ALA A 67 -7.40 23.88 19.11
CA ALA A 67 -8.29 25.03 19.29
C ALA A 67 -7.57 26.39 19.20
N ARG A 68 -6.24 26.43 19.06
CA ARG A 68 -5.37 27.62 19.16
C ARG A 68 -4.19 27.68 18.17
N SER A 69 -4.04 26.72 17.26
CA SER A 69 -2.99 26.81 16.22
C SER A 69 -3.36 27.90 15.21
N GLU A 70 -2.48 28.88 15.02
CA GLU A 70 -2.68 30.00 14.07
C GLU A 70 -2.62 29.54 12.61
N SER A 71 -1.85 28.49 12.33
CA SER A 71 -1.69 27.87 11.02
C SER A 71 -1.52 26.35 11.09
N LEU A 72 -1.83 25.66 10.00
CA LEU A 72 -1.60 24.22 9.83
C LEU A 72 -0.96 23.93 8.48
N VAL A 73 -0.01 22.99 8.43
CA VAL A 73 0.65 22.54 7.20
C VAL A 73 0.55 21.03 7.06
N TYR A 74 0.20 20.59 5.85
CA TYR A 74 0.17 19.18 5.47
C TYR A 74 0.75 18.98 4.07
N VAL A 75 1.23 17.78 3.77
CA VAL A 75 1.85 17.47 2.47
C VAL A 75 1.43 16.10 1.95
N GLY A 76 1.04 16.07 0.67
CA GLY A 76 0.76 14.84 -0.08
C GLY A 76 1.57 14.80 -1.38
N PHE A 77 1.79 13.60 -1.89
CA PHE A 77 2.59 13.35 -3.10
C PHE A 77 1.77 12.60 -4.13
N THR A 78 1.88 12.96 -5.41
CA THR A 78 1.40 12.10 -6.48
C THR A 78 2.38 10.93 -6.67
N TRP A 79 1.98 9.89 -7.41
CA TRP A 79 2.91 8.81 -7.76
C TRP A 79 4.12 9.34 -8.54
N LYS A 80 3.91 10.28 -9.47
CA LYS A 80 4.97 10.98 -10.20
C LYS A 80 5.87 11.79 -9.27
N GLY A 81 5.31 12.42 -8.23
CA GLY A 81 6.10 13.12 -7.22
C GLY A 81 6.99 12.20 -6.39
N LEU A 82 6.49 11.03 -5.98
CA LEU A 82 7.34 10.01 -5.35
C LEU A 82 8.47 9.57 -6.29
N ALA A 83 8.16 9.37 -7.58
CA ALA A 83 9.16 9.03 -8.58
C ALA A 83 10.20 10.13 -8.80
N ALA A 84 9.77 11.39 -8.79
CA ALA A 84 10.63 12.57 -8.94
C ALA A 84 11.50 12.81 -7.69
N LEU A 85 11.03 12.43 -6.50
CA LEU A 85 11.87 12.41 -5.29
C LEU A 85 12.92 11.29 -5.32
N GLY A 86 12.89 10.38 -6.30
CA GLY A 86 13.83 9.28 -6.43
C GLY A 86 13.51 8.08 -5.54
N VAL A 87 12.25 7.89 -5.18
CA VAL A 87 11.79 6.65 -4.55
C VAL A 87 12.13 5.46 -5.49
N PRO A 88 12.69 4.35 -4.98
CA PRO A 88 13.08 3.21 -5.80
C PRO A 88 11.92 2.66 -6.66
N GLY A 89 12.22 2.25 -7.90
CA GLY A 89 11.21 1.72 -8.82
C GLY A 89 10.38 0.57 -8.23
N VAL A 90 11.02 -0.27 -7.42
CA VAL A 90 10.39 -1.42 -6.74
C VAL A 90 9.33 -0.97 -5.72
N THR A 91 9.62 0.10 -4.98
CA THR A 91 8.67 0.76 -4.08
C THR A 91 7.56 1.42 -4.89
N LEU A 92 7.88 2.14 -5.96
CA LEU A 92 6.88 2.77 -6.82
C LEU A 92 5.89 1.77 -7.43
N GLN A 93 6.36 0.59 -7.85
CA GLN A 93 5.52 -0.45 -8.44
C GLN A 93 4.65 -1.18 -7.40
N SER A 94 5.00 -1.10 -6.11
CA SER A 94 4.19 -1.69 -5.03
C SER A 94 2.90 -0.91 -4.72
N PHE A 95 2.79 0.35 -5.16
CA PHE A 95 1.58 1.15 -4.95
C PHE A 95 0.39 0.63 -5.78
N PRO A 96 -0.85 0.80 -5.28
CA PRO A 96 -2.06 0.44 -6.02
C PRO A 96 -2.10 1.04 -7.42
N GLU A 97 -2.59 0.25 -8.38
CA GLU A 97 -2.64 0.66 -9.80
C GLU A 97 -3.37 1.99 -10.02
N THR A 98 -4.49 2.22 -9.32
CA THR A 98 -5.25 3.47 -9.43
C THR A 98 -4.43 4.70 -9.03
N PHE A 99 -3.61 4.58 -7.98
CA PHE A 99 -2.68 5.64 -7.58
C PHE A 99 -1.53 5.81 -8.59
N ARG A 100 -0.99 4.70 -9.13
CA ARG A 100 0.06 4.74 -10.17
C ARG A 100 -0.42 5.44 -11.46
N GLN A 101 -1.64 5.15 -11.89
CA GLN A 101 -2.26 5.76 -13.07
C GLN A 101 -2.56 7.26 -12.86
N GLY A 102 -2.97 7.65 -11.65
CA GLY A 102 -3.26 9.05 -11.30
C GLY A 102 -4.60 9.56 -11.85
N ALA A 103 -5.07 10.69 -11.32
CA ALA A 103 -6.45 11.15 -11.54
C ALA A 103 -6.78 11.45 -13.01
N LYS A 104 -5.81 11.91 -13.81
CA LYS A 104 -5.99 12.20 -15.25
C LYS A 104 -6.40 10.96 -16.05
N ALA A 105 -5.72 9.84 -15.84
CA ALA A 105 -6.04 8.58 -16.53
C ALA A 105 -7.38 7.97 -16.07
N ARG A 106 -7.78 8.25 -14.82
CA ARG A 106 -9.03 7.75 -14.21
C ARG A 106 -10.24 8.65 -14.48
N ALA A 107 -10.04 9.86 -15.02
CA ALA A 107 -11.05 10.91 -15.12
C ALA A 107 -12.35 10.45 -15.80
N ALA A 108 -12.25 9.80 -16.96
CA ALA A 108 -13.42 9.34 -17.71
C ALA A 108 -14.28 8.35 -16.92
N ASP A 109 -13.65 7.43 -16.18
CA ASP A 109 -14.35 6.46 -15.32
C ASP A 109 -15.17 7.18 -14.24
N LEU A 110 -14.75 8.36 -13.79
CA LEU A 110 -15.44 9.17 -12.77
C LEU A 110 -16.48 10.14 -13.35
N GLY A 111 -16.71 10.09 -14.67
CA GLY A 111 -17.60 11.01 -15.36
C GLY A 111 -17.00 12.40 -15.60
N ASP A 112 -15.67 12.55 -15.47
CA ASP A 112 -14.95 13.76 -15.85
C ASP A 112 -14.71 13.78 -17.37
N THR A 113 -15.80 14.03 -18.09
CA THR A 113 -15.88 14.13 -19.55
C THR A 113 -16.42 15.49 -19.95
N GLY A 114 -16.33 15.82 -21.26
CA GLY A 114 -16.80 17.11 -21.78
C GLY A 114 -16.13 18.28 -21.04
N PRO A 115 -16.89 19.28 -20.54
CA PRO A 115 -16.33 20.42 -19.80
C PRO A 115 -15.52 20.06 -18.54
N SER A 116 -15.69 18.87 -17.98
CA SER A 116 -14.92 18.36 -16.82
C SER A 116 -13.66 17.58 -17.21
N ALA A 117 -13.44 17.34 -18.51
CA ALA A 117 -12.32 16.52 -18.99
C ALA A 117 -10.97 17.14 -18.62
N PRO A 118 -9.90 16.33 -18.47
CA PRO A 118 -8.57 16.82 -18.09
C PRO A 118 -8.00 17.94 -18.98
N ALA A 119 -8.43 18.02 -20.25
CA ALA A 119 -8.04 19.10 -21.17
C ALA A 119 -8.54 20.50 -20.72
N HIS A 120 -9.51 20.57 -19.81
CA HIS A 120 -10.07 21.80 -19.26
C HIS A 120 -9.67 22.04 -17.81
N TRP A 121 -8.71 21.27 -17.28
CA TRP A 121 -8.24 21.48 -15.92
C TRP A 121 -7.30 22.69 -15.82
N VAL A 122 -7.30 23.35 -14.66
CA VAL A 122 -6.52 24.57 -14.40
C VAL A 122 -5.01 24.33 -14.26
N PHE A 123 -4.60 23.06 -14.22
CA PHE A 123 -3.20 22.65 -14.31
C PHE A 123 -3.11 21.30 -15.06
N ASP A 124 -1.94 21.02 -15.66
CA ASP A 124 -1.65 19.66 -16.09
C ASP A 124 -1.31 18.79 -14.88
N HIS A 125 -2.15 17.78 -14.64
CA HIS A 125 -1.94 16.79 -13.57
C HIS A 125 -0.53 16.17 -13.63
N ASP A 126 0.03 16.03 -14.82
CA ASP A 126 1.32 15.36 -15.00
C ASP A 126 2.51 16.18 -14.52
N GLU A 127 2.37 17.50 -14.35
CA GLU A 127 3.39 18.38 -13.75
C GLU A 127 3.29 18.42 -12.21
N VAL A 128 2.17 17.96 -11.63
CA VAL A 128 1.94 18.03 -10.18
C VAL A 128 2.62 16.85 -9.47
N HIS A 129 3.66 17.16 -8.70
CA HIS A 129 4.44 16.19 -7.93
C HIS A 129 4.05 16.22 -6.44
N VAL A 130 3.94 17.41 -5.85
CA VAL A 130 3.67 17.62 -4.43
C VAL A 130 2.48 18.55 -4.26
N ALA A 131 1.62 18.28 -3.29
CA ALA A 131 0.57 19.19 -2.85
C ALA A 131 0.82 19.57 -1.38
N VAL A 132 1.13 20.84 -1.13
CA VAL A 132 1.24 21.37 0.24
C VAL A 132 -0.02 22.15 0.56
N LEU A 133 -0.69 21.78 1.66
CA LEU A 133 -1.90 22.42 2.14
C LEU A 133 -1.52 23.32 3.30
N LEU A 134 -1.73 24.63 3.12
CA LEU A 134 -1.54 25.64 4.15
C LEU A 134 -2.90 26.14 4.62
N TYR A 135 -3.19 25.97 5.90
CA TYR A 135 -4.32 26.61 6.57
C TYR A 135 -3.82 27.74 7.46
N ALA A 136 -4.60 28.81 7.58
CA ALA A 136 -4.32 29.88 8.52
C ALA A 136 -5.60 30.55 9.04
N ARG A 137 -5.52 31.15 10.23
CA ARG A 137 -6.59 31.93 10.84
C ARG A 137 -6.71 33.34 10.26
N HIS A 138 -5.57 33.96 9.96
CA HIS A 138 -5.47 35.36 9.57
C HIS A 138 -4.80 35.52 8.20
N ARG A 139 -5.35 36.42 7.36
CA ARG A 139 -4.90 36.65 5.98
C ARG A 139 -3.43 37.06 5.88
N GLU A 140 -2.99 37.96 6.76
CA GLU A 140 -1.60 38.45 6.75
C GLU A 140 -0.60 37.31 6.97
N GLN A 141 -0.86 36.45 7.97
CA GLN A 141 -0.02 35.28 8.24
C GLN A 141 -0.12 34.26 7.09
N PHE A 142 -1.30 34.06 6.52
CA PHE A 142 -1.53 33.17 5.38
C PHE A 142 -0.63 33.53 4.19
N ASP A 143 -0.63 34.81 3.80
CA ASP A 143 0.16 35.29 2.67
C ASP A 143 1.66 35.27 2.98
N SER A 144 2.06 35.62 4.21
CA SER A 144 3.46 35.57 4.65
C SER A 144 4.03 34.14 4.68
N LEU A 145 3.29 33.19 5.25
CA LEU A 145 3.68 31.77 5.28
C LEU A 145 3.69 31.15 3.89
N SER A 146 2.73 31.53 3.05
CA SER A 146 2.67 31.10 1.66
C SER A 146 3.89 31.59 0.86
N ALA A 147 4.26 32.87 0.98
CA ALA A 147 5.45 33.41 0.35
C ALA A 147 6.73 32.71 0.85
N THR A 148 6.82 32.46 2.16
CA THR A 148 7.93 31.71 2.78
C THR A 148 8.02 30.29 2.23
N LEU A 149 6.90 29.59 2.12
CA LEU A 149 6.81 28.24 1.58
C LEU A 149 7.26 28.19 0.12
N VAL A 150 6.78 29.11 -0.71
CA VAL A 150 7.15 29.18 -2.13
C VAL A 150 8.64 29.48 -2.31
N ALA A 151 9.18 30.45 -1.55
CA ALA A 151 10.61 30.75 -1.59
C ALA A 151 11.47 29.55 -1.14
N ARG A 152 11.04 28.86 -0.07
CA ARG A 152 11.71 27.65 0.44
C ARG A 152 11.65 26.50 -0.58
N ALA A 153 10.50 26.28 -1.21
CA ALA A 153 10.34 25.28 -2.27
C ALA A 153 11.29 25.57 -3.45
N ALA A 154 11.34 26.82 -3.91
CA ALA A 154 12.23 27.25 -5.00
C ALA A 154 13.71 27.05 -4.65
N GLN A 155 14.13 27.42 -3.43
CA GLN A 155 15.50 27.20 -2.95
C GLN A 155 15.89 25.70 -2.94
N HIS A 156 14.90 24.83 -2.79
CA HIS A 156 15.06 23.39 -2.73
C HIS A 156 14.62 22.67 -4.01
N GLY A 157 14.74 23.34 -5.17
CA GLY A 157 14.55 22.70 -6.47
C GLY A 157 13.12 22.23 -6.75
N CYS A 158 12.13 22.91 -6.16
CA CYS A 158 10.72 22.72 -6.46
C CYS A 158 10.12 23.99 -7.06
N ARG A 159 9.34 23.84 -8.14
CA ARG A 159 8.62 24.95 -8.81
C ARG A 159 7.13 24.90 -8.49
N VAL A 160 6.50 26.06 -8.34
CA VAL A 160 5.02 26.12 -8.24
C VAL A 160 4.40 25.90 -9.63
N VAL A 161 3.54 24.90 -9.74
CA VAL A 161 2.71 24.62 -10.93
C VAL A 161 1.43 25.43 -10.87
N SER A 162 0.76 25.38 -9.71
CA SER A 162 -0.50 26.09 -9.49
C SER A 162 -0.68 26.39 -8.01
N THR A 163 -1.43 27.43 -7.71
CA THR A 163 -1.86 27.76 -6.36
C THR A 163 -3.37 27.98 -6.36
N LEU A 164 -4.09 27.28 -5.49
CA LEU A 164 -5.55 27.35 -5.39
C LEU A 164 -5.96 27.77 -3.99
N ASP A 165 -6.71 28.86 -3.91
CA ASP A 165 -7.19 29.44 -2.67
C ASP A 165 -8.63 29.04 -2.40
N ALA A 166 -8.92 28.80 -1.13
CA ALA A 166 -10.24 28.56 -0.59
C ALA A 166 -10.42 29.33 0.71
N GLU A 167 -11.67 29.74 0.94
CA GLU A 167 -12.08 30.48 2.12
C GLU A 167 -13.45 30.00 2.58
N ALA A 168 -13.57 29.73 3.87
CA ALA A 168 -14.83 29.38 4.49
C ALA A 168 -15.81 30.54 4.33
N LEU A 169 -16.98 30.26 3.77
CA LEU A 169 -18.05 31.25 3.68
C LEU A 169 -18.58 31.57 5.09
N PRO A 170 -18.92 32.83 5.39
CA PRO A 170 -19.53 33.19 6.66
C PRO A 170 -20.93 32.59 6.79
N ASP A 171 -21.32 32.28 8.02
CA ASP A 171 -22.69 31.86 8.35
C ASP A 171 -23.68 32.97 7.94
N TYR A 172 -24.80 32.60 7.30
CA TYR A 172 -25.80 33.55 6.83
C TYR A 172 -27.20 32.94 6.83
N THR A 173 -28.22 33.79 6.72
CA THR A 173 -29.60 33.33 6.53
C THR A 173 -29.92 33.34 5.05
N HIS A 174 -30.18 32.15 4.49
CA HIS A 174 -30.57 31.98 3.10
C HIS A 174 -31.91 32.69 2.80
N PRO A 175 -32.18 33.16 1.56
CA PRO A 175 -33.46 33.77 1.19
C PRO A 175 -34.70 32.93 1.52
N SER A 176 -34.55 31.61 1.67
CA SER A 176 -35.61 30.70 2.16
C SER A 176 -35.90 30.84 3.67
N GLY A 177 -35.24 31.75 4.39
CA GLY A 177 -35.34 31.92 5.85
C GLY A 177 -34.54 30.90 6.68
N GLN A 178 -33.77 30.02 6.04
CA GLN A 178 -32.99 28.98 6.72
C GLN A 178 -31.60 29.51 7.13
N HIS A 179 -31.24 29.39 8.41
CA HIS A 179 -29.92 29.77 8.90
C HIS A 179 -28.87 28.69 8.55
N LEU A 180 -27.85 29.08 7.80
CA LEU A 180 -26.79 28.21 7.31
C LEU A 180 -25.53 28.37 8.13
N THR A 181 -24.89 27.24 8.42
CA THR A 181 -23.64 27.20 9.18
C THR A 181 -22.58 26.44 8.42
N ARG A 182 -21.40 27.03 8.24
CA ARG A 182 -20.36 26.57 7.29
C ARG A 182 -20.95 26.29 5.90
N PRO A 183 -21.56 27.31 5.26
CA PRO A 183 -22.27 27.12 4.01
C PRO A 183 -21.35 26.76 2.83
N VAL A 184 -21.94 26.09 1.83
CA VAL A 184 -21.39 25.91 0.48
C VAL A 184 -22.23 26.66 -0.55
N HIS A 185 -21.73 26.83 -1.79
CA HIS A 185 -22.33 27.75 -2.78
C HIS A 185 -23.73 27.38 -3.27
N PHE A 186 -24.11 26.09 -3.27
CA PHE A 186 -25.50 25.70 -3.50
C PHE A 186 -26.44 26.05 -2.33
N GLY A 187 -25.95 26.70 -1.27
CA GLY A 187 -26.75 27.18 -0.16
C GLY A 187 -27.16 26.09 0.84
N TYR A 188 -26.21 25.27 1.29
CA TYR A 188 -26.41 24.23 2.31
C TYR A 188 -25.35 24.32 3.41
N SER A 189 -25.72 23.97 4.64
CA SER A 189 -24.78 23.68 5.73
C SER A 189 -24.04 22.36 5.44
N ASP A 190 -22.69 22.38 5.43
CA ASP A 190 -21.87 21.18 5.22
C ASP A 190 -21.02 20.83 6.48
N GLY A 191 -20.25 19.75 6.41
CA GLY A 191 -19.39 19.27 7.49
C GLY A 191 -20.12 18.53 8.61
N ILE A 192 -21.36 18.12 8.39
CA ILE A 192 -22.22 17.48 9.41
C ILE A 192 -21.86 16.01 9.63
N SER A 193 -21.79 15.22 8.55
CA SER A 193 -21.58 13.77 8.61
C SER A 193 -20.13 13.43 8.24
N GLN A 194 -19.39 12.89 9.20
CA GLN A 194 -18.02 12.39 9.07
C GLN A 194 -17.89 11.09 9.88
N PRO A 195 -17.11 10.11 9.41
CA PRO A 195 -16.84 8.90 10.19
C PRO A 195 -15.92 9.24 11.37
N ASP A 196 -16.23 8.69 12.55
CA ASP A 196 -15.31 8.72 13.68
C ASP A 196 -14.36 7.50 13.60
N ILE A 197 -13.08 7.67 13.95
CA ILE A 197 -12.07 6.60 13.94
C ILE A 197 -11.79 6.13 15.38
N LEU A 198 -11.66 4.82 15.59
CA LEU A 198 -11.31 4.26 16.88
C LEU A 198 -9.87 4.63 17.33
N PRO A 199 -9.65 5.00 18.61
CA PRO A 199 -10.67 5.19 19.63
C PRO A 199 -11.31 6.57 19.51
N ALA A 200 -12.63 6.57 19.32
CA ALA A 200 -13.42 7.80 19.29
C ALA A 200 -13.60 8.32 20.72
N THR A 201 -12.99 9.45 21.04
CA THR A 201 -13.07 10.04 22.40
C THR A 201 -14.41 10.73 22.68
N THR A 202 -15.23 10.95 21.65
CA THR A 202 -16.52 11.63 21.73
C THR A 202 -17.55 10.85 20.92
N ARG A 203 -18.33 9.99 21.58
CA ARG A 203 -19.49 9.36 20.93
C ARG A 203 -20.59 10.41 20.83
N ARG A 204 -20.83 10.92 19.62
CA ARG A 204 -21.97 11.78 19.36
C ARG A 204 -23.24 10.92 19.31
N PRO A 205 -24.33 11.29 19.98
CA PRO A 205 -25.52 10.45 19.98
C PRO A 205 -26.07 10.24 18.56
N GLY A 206 -26.33 8.98 18.18
CA GLY A 206 -26.91 8.60 16.89
C GLY A 206 -25.97 8.69 15.68
N THR A 207 -24.67 8.97 15.86
CA THR A 207 -23.72 8.77 14.75
C THR A 207 -23.49 7.28 14.49
N PRO A 208 -23.19 6.88 13.25
CA PRO A 208 -22.75 5.52 12.95
C PRO A 208 -21.60 5.10 13.88
N PRO A 209 -21.45 3.80 14.18
CA PRO A 209 -20.33 3.29 14.97
C PRO A 209 -18.99 3.81 14.43
N ALA A 210 -18.08 4.13 15.35
CA ALA A 210 -16.72 4.47 14.98
C ALA A 210 -16.07 3.30 14.23
N VAL A 211 -15.26 3.61 13.23
CA VAL A 211 -14.65 2.61 12.35
C VAL A 211 -13.20 2.33 12.77
N PRO A 212 -12.67 1.12 12.47
CA PRO A 212 -11.28 0.78 12.72
C PRO A 212 -10.30 1.71 11.97
N PRO A 213 -9.10 1.98 12.51
CA PRO A 213 -8.09 2.81 11.86
C PRO A 213 -7.70 2.35 10.46
N GLY A 214 -7.69 1.03 10.21
CA GLY A 214 -7.38 0.43 8.91
C GLY A 214 -8.30 0.89 7.75
N MET A 215 -9.45 1.52 8.04
CA MET A 215 -10.31 2.13 7.01
C MET A 215 -9.76 3.43 6.42
N PHE A 216 -8.82 4.09 7.10
CA PHE A 216 -8.27 5.39 6.70
C PHE A 216 -6.75 5.50 6.81
N LEU A 217 -6.09 4.55 7.49
CA LEU A 217 -4.65 4.53 7.73
C LEU A 217 -4.05 3.19 7.29
N LEU A 218 -3.13 3.24 6.33
CA LEU A 218 -2.45 2.04 5.81
C LEU A 218 -1.59 1.36 6.89
N GLY A 219 -1.46 0.04 6.82
CA GLY A 219 -0.67 -0.76 7.75
C GLY A 219 -1.24 -0.87 9.17
N ASN A 220 -2.47 -0.40 9.38
CA ASN A 220 -3.24 -0.65 10.60
C ASN A 220 -4.14 -1.89 10.40
N PRO A 221 -4.56 -2.59 11.48
CA PRO A 221 -5.41 -3.76 11.37
C PRO A 221 -6.64 -3.47 10.52
N ASP A 222 -6.89 -4.37 9.57
CA ASP A 222 -8.07 -4.29 8.73
C ASP A 222 -9.33 -4.29 9.60
N PRO A 223 -10.40 -3.63 9.14
CA PRO A 223 -11.69 -3.85 9.74
C PRO A 223 -12.05 -5.35 9.74
N PRO A 224 -12.83 -5.84 10.73
CA PRO A 224 -13.30 -7.22 10.76
C PRO A 224 -13.92 -7.61 9.41
N GLN A 225 -13.45 -8.71 8.82
CA GLN A 225 -13.96 -9.26 7.56
C GLN A 225 -15.02 -10.33 7.85
N ASP A 226 -15.96 -10.00 8.74
CA ASP A 226 -17.07 -10.87 9.17
C ASP A 226 -18.24 -10.89 8.17
N GLY A 227 -18.04 -10.31 6.99
CA GLY A 227 -19.06 -10.20 5.97
C GLY A 227 -20.13 -9.16 6.27
N ASP A 228 -20.08 -8.45 7.41
CA ASP A 228 -21.07 -7.44 7.85
C ASP A 228 -20.44 -6.06 8.15
N SER A 229 -19.15 -6.01 8.48
CA SER A 229 -18.51 -4.81 9.04
C SER A 229 -18.01 -3.81 7.98
N PHE A 230 -16.97 -4.13 7.20
CA PHE A 230 -16.43 -3.20 6.19
C PHE A 230 -15.78 -3.92 5.01
N ALA A 231 -15.70 -3.26 3.86
CA ALA A 231 -15.36 -3.89 2.59
C ALA A 231 -14.15 -3.25 1.89
N VAL A 232 -13.16 -2.86 2.68
CA VAL A 232 -11.83 -2.56 2.14
C VAL A 232 -11.03 -3.85 2.25
N ALA A 233 -11.12 -4.71 1.24
CA ALA A 233 -10.37 -5.95 1.19
C ALA A 233 -9.18 -5.81 0.22
N ASN A 234 -8.01 -6.29 0.63
CA ASN A 234 -6.90 -6.67 -0.28
C ASN A 234 -6.32 -5.55 -1.18
N GLN A 235 -6.14 -4.33 -0.67
CA GLN A 235 -5.32 -3.34 -1.38
C GLN A 235 -3.83 -3.70 -1.25
N PRO A 236 -3.05 -3.66 -2.35
CA PRO A 236 -1.60 -3.81 -2.27
C PRO A 236 -1.02 -2.78 -1.31
N MET A 237 -0.37 -3.25 -0.25
CA MET A 237 0.37 -2.37 0.64
C MET A 237 1.68 -1.98 -0.07
N PRO A 238 1.99 -0.68 -0.17
CA PRO A 238 3.29 -0.26 -0.67
C PRO A 238 4.41 -0.85 0.18
N ILE A 239 5.66 -0.83 -0.28
CA ILE A 239 6.83 -1.25 0.52
C ILE A 239 7.93 -0.19 0.41
N PRO A 240 8.67 0.14 1.48
CA PRO A 240 8.67 -0.51 2.80
C PRO A 240 7.62 0.06 3.75
N ALA A 241 7.36 -0.65 4.85
CA ALA A 241 6.45 -0.20 5.94
C ALA A 241 6.77 1.19 6.47
N ALA A 242 8.05 1.58 6.50
CA ALA A 242 8.48 2.91 6.91
C ALA A 242 7.87 4.04 6.05
N LEU A 243 7.58 3.80 4.77
CA LEU A 243 6.97 4.79 3.87
C LEU A 243 5.44 4.87 4.02
N PHE A 244 4.76 3.72 4.12
CA PHE A 244 3.31 3.68 3.97
C PHE A 244 2.52 3.64 5.28
N ARG A 245 3.09 3.05 6.35
CA ARG A 245 2.36 2.82 7.61
C ARG A 245 1.87 4.16 8.16
N ASN A 246 0.64 4.19 8.65
CA ASN A 246 -0.04 5.40 9.14
C ASN A 246 -0.26 6.49 8.07
N GLY A 247 0.01 6.20 6.79
CA GLY A 247 -0.33 7.07 5.67
C GLY A 247 -1.77 6.87 5.18
N SER A 248 -2.24 7.79 4.34
CA SER A 248 -3.59 7.75 3.75
C SER A 248 -3.54 8.20 2.29
N PHE A 249 -4.41 7.67 1.43
CA PHE A 249 -4.63 8.25 0.11
C PHE A 249 -5.65 9.37 0.19
N GLY A 250 -5.55 10.33 -0.72
CA GLY A 250 -6.52 11.40 -0.88
C GLY A 250 -6.82 11.68 -2.35
N ALA A 251 -8.10 11.80 -2.69
CA ALA A 251 -8.54 12.33 -3.96
C ALA A 251 -8.82 13.84 -3.80
N PHE A 252 -7.98 14.68 -4.38
CA PHE A 252 -8.22 16.12 -4.51
C PHE A 252 -9.08 16.39 -5.73
N ARG A 253 -10.06 17.30 -5.61
CA ARG A 253 -10.90 17.78 -6.71
C ARG A 253 -11.25 19.26 -6.54
N MET A 254 -11.00 20.07 -7.57
CA MET A 254 -11.59 21.40 -7.71
C MET A 254 -12.92 21.26 -8.45
N MET A 255 -14.01 21.56 -7.75
CA MET A 255 -15.38 21.36 -8.22
C MET A 255 -16.04 22.73 -8.36
N GLU A 256 -16.09 23.26 -9.58
CA GLU A 256 -16.81 24.50 -9.91
C GLU A 256 -18.32 24.25 -9.87
N GLN A 257 -19.06 25.17 -9.26
CA GLN A 257 -20.50 25.06 -9.01
C GLN A 257 -21.25 26.14 -9.78
N ASP A 258 -22.11 25.70 -10.70
CA ASP A 258 -23.04 26.58 -11.39
C ASP A 258 -24.32 26.76 -10.55
N VAL A 259 -24.24 27.72 -9.62
CA VAL A 259 -25.33 28.03 -8.68
C VAL A 259 -26.55 28.57 -9.42
N ASP A 260 -26.36 29.38 -10.46
CA ASP A 260 -27.45 29.90 -11.27
C ASP A 260 -28.23 28.77 -11.95
N ALA A 261 -27.53 27.83 -12.60
CA ALA A 261 -28.18 26.69 -13.23
C ALA A 261 -28.92 25.82 -12.21
N TYR A 262 -28.35 25.66 -11.01
CA TYR A 262 -29.00 24.93 -9.91
C TYR A 262 -30.30 25.61 -9.46
N GLU A 263 -30.27 26.92 -9.19
CA GLU A 263 -31.44 27.66 -8.74
C GLU A 263 -32.50 27.77 -9.87
N GLU A 264 -32.10 27.97 -11.13
CA GLU A 264 -32.98 27.94 -12.31
C GLU A 264 -33.62 26.55 -12.55
N PHE A 265 -32.90 25.48 -12.21
CA PHE A 265 -33.44 24.13 -12.28
C PHE A 265 -34.54 23.91 -11.24
N LEU A 266 -34.32 24.38 -10.00
CA LEU A 266 -35.34 24.34 -8.94
C LEU A 266 -36.58 25.15 -9.33
N ASP A 267 -36.40 26.36 -9.86
CA ASP A 267 -37.49 27.24 -10.29
C ASP A 267 -38.36 26.60 -11.39
N ARG A 268 -37.75 25.84 -12.31
CA ARG A 268 -38.47 25.16 -13.41
C ARG A 268 -39.22 23.90 -12.97
N ASN A 269 -38.79 23.26 -11.88
CA ASN A 269 -39.31 21.96 -11.44
C ASN A 269 -40.22 22.05 -10.21
N ALA A 270 -40.54 23.25 -9.73
CA ALA A 270 -41.41 23.46 -8.59
C ALA A 270 -42.47 24.55 -8.87
N PRO A 271 -43.75 24.31 -8.51
CA PRO A 271 -44.84 25.26 -8.76
C PRO A 271 -44.82 26.49 -7.85
N ASP A 272 -44.18 26.40 -6.68
CA ASP A 272 -44.14 27.46 -5.68
C ASP A 272 -42.87 27.37 -4.81
N ALA A 273 -42.67 28.37 -3.93
CA ALA A 273 -41.49 28.48 -3.09
C ALA A 273 -41.35 27.33 -2.07
N ALA A 274 -42.45 26.75 -1.58
CA ALA A 274 -42.40 25.66 -0.61
C ALA A 274 -42.02 24.35 -1.30
N ALA A 275 -42.64 24.05 -2.44
CA ALA A 275 -42.30 22.90 -3.27
C ALA A 275 -40.85 22.98 -3.79
N ARG A 276 -40.38 24.19 -4.10
CA ARG A 276 -39.00 24.47 -4.52
C ARG A 276 -37.99 24.08 -3.45
N GLU A 277 -38.20 24.52 -2.21
CA GLU A 277 -37.31 24.22 -1.10
C GLU A 277 -37.40 22.74 -0.69
N LEU A 278 -38.58 22.12 -0.80
CA LEU A 278 -38.72 20.68 -0.61
C LEU A 278 -37.98 19.88 -1.69
N LEU A 279 -38.03 20.30 -2.96
CA LEU A 279 -37.26 19.68 -4.05
C LEU A 279 -35.75 19.80 -3.78
N ALA A 280 -35.29 20.98 -3.40
CA ALA A 280 -33.90 21.22 -3.01
C ALA A 280 -33.50 20.29 -1.84
N ALA A 281 -34.36 20.15 -0.83
CA ALA A 281 -34.12 19.24 0.28
C ALA A 281 -34.08 17.77 -0.15
N LYS A 282 -34.97 17.37 -1.08
CA LYS A 282 -35.03 16.03 -1.68
C LYS A 282 -33.79 15.72 -2.52
N MET A 283 -33.27 16.66 -3.29
CA MET A 283 -32.03 16.49 -4.04
C MET A 283 -30.84 16.25 -3.10
N CYS A 284 -30.73 17.01 -2.01
CA CYS A 284 -29.64 16.87 -1.04
C CYS A 284 -29.81 15.65 -0.11
N GLY A 285 -31.04 15.34 0.30
CA GLY A 285 -31.36 14.47 1.44
C GLY A 285 -31.42 15.22 2.78
N ARG A 286 -31.23 16.55 2.74
CA ARG A 286 -31.29 17.46 3.89
C ARG A 286 -31.86 18.79 3.44
N TRP A 287 -32.58 19.44 4.34
CA TRP A 287 -32.86 20.87 4.23
C TRP A 287 -31.56 21.68 4.21
N ARG A 288 -31.62 22.90 3.67
CA ARG A 288 -30.46 23.79 3.53
C ARG A 288 -29.76 24.01 4.87
N ASN A 289 -30.51 24.21 5.96
CA ASN A 289 -29.95 24.36 7.32
C ASN A 289 -29.25 23.09 7.88
N GLY A 290 -29.37 21.94 7.21
CA GLY A 290 -28.75 20.67 7.60
C GLY A 290 -29.69 19.66 8.25
N VAL A 291 -30.95 20.02 8.51
CA VAL A 291 -31.96 19.09 9.04
C VAL A 291 -32.18 17.94 8.05
N PRO A 292 -32.00 16.66 8.45
CA PRO A 292 -32.15 15.54 7.53
C PRO A 292 -33.62 15.21 7.27
N LEU A 293 -33.95 14.92 6.02
CA LEU A 293 -35.31 14.51 5.62
C LEU A 293 -35.79 13.25 6.36
N SER A 294 -34.87 12.36 6.73
CA SER A 294 -35.19 11.17 7.52
C SER A 294 -35.81 11.51 8.88
N LEU A 295 -35.43 12.64 9.50
CA LEU A 295 -35.99 13.08 10.79
C LEU A 295 -37.16 14.06 10.60
N SER A 296 -37.07 14.95 9.62
CA SER A 296 -38.09 15.97 9.35
C SER A 296 -38.33 16.08 7.84
N PRO A 297 -39.21 15.23 7.27
CA PRO A 297 -39.41 15.16 5.82
C PRO A 297 -40.12 16.40 5.25
N ASP A 298 -40.96 17.06 6.07
CA ASP A 298 -41.90 18.07 5.57
C ASP A 298 -41.52 19.52 5.98
N THR A 299 -40.55 19.70 6.89
CA THR A 299 -40.17 21.04 7.37
C THR A 299 -38.69 21.16 7.74
N PRO A 300 -38.03 22.30 7.42
CA PRO A 300 -36.69 22.60 7.91
C PRO A 300 -36.67 23.01 9.39
N ASN A 301 -37.82 23.31 10.00
CA ASN A 301 -37.95 23.84 11.36
C ASN A 301 -38.87 22.95 12.21
N PRO A 302 -38.46 21.71 12.55
CA PRO A 302 -39.26 20.84 13.41
C PRO A 302 -39.39 21.44 14.81
N VAL A 303 -40.50 21.13 15.50
CA VAL A 303 -40.75 21.50 16.89
C VAL A 303 -40.87 20.22 17.72
N PRO A 304 -39.96 19.96 18.69
CA PRO A 304 -38.80 20.79 19.05
C PRO A 304 -37.69 20.78 17.98
N ALA A 305 -36.88 21.85 17.96
CA ALA A 305 -35.75 21.97 17.04
C ALA A 305 -34.71 20.86 17.28
N ILE A 306 -34.13 20.32 16.21
CA ILE A 306 -33.09 19.28 16.29
C ILE A 306 -31.74 19.93 16.59
N PRO A 307 -31.08 19.58 17.72
CA PRO A 307 -29.76 20.11 18.05
C PRO A 307 -28.70 19.74 17.01
N ARG A 308 -27.68 20.59 16.83
CA ARG A 308 -26.62 20.39 15.81
C ARG A 308 -25.90 19.06 15.93
N ASP A 309 -25.63 18.60 17.14
CA ASP A 309 -24.99 17.32 17.45
C ASP A 309 -25.89 16.11 17.18
N ARG A 310 -27.19 16.33 16.99
CA ARG A 310 -28.20 15.33 16.63
C ARG A 310 -28.61 15.34 15.16
N LEU A 311 -28.10 16.28 14.34
CA LEU A 311 -28.41 16.34 12.89
C LEU A 311 -27.96 15.11 12.09
N ASN A 312 -27.09 14.27 12.67
CA ASN A 312 -26.66 13.01 12.06
C ASN A 312 -27.27 11.76 12.70
N ALA A 313 -28.13 11.94 13.72
CA ALA A 313 -28.72 10.90 14.57
C ALA A 313 -29.93 10.22 13.91
N TYR A 314 -29.69 9.57 12.77
CA TYR A 314 -30.74 8.86 12.02
C TYR A 314 -30.16 7.69 11.25
N ASP A 315 -31.05 6.83 10.78
CA ASP A 315 -30.76 5.83 9.77
C ASP A 315 -31.94 5.75 8.80
N TYR A 316 -31.79 5.11 7.65
CA TYR A 316 -32.91 5.01 6.68
C TYR A 316 -33.88 3.88 7.01
N ASN A 317 -33.40 2.88 7.74
CA ASN A 317 -34.14 1.75 8.29
C ASN A 317 -33.61 1.44 9.71
N PRO A 318 -34.41 0.84 10.60
CA PRO A 318 -33.97 0.43 11.93
C PRO A 318 -32.66 -0.38 11.91
N SER A 319 -31.76 -0.07 12.84
CA SER A 319 -30.52 -0.82 13.09
C SER A 319 -30.19 -0.88 14.58
N PRO A 320 -29.26 -1.74 15.03
CA PRO A 320 -28.80 -1.71 16.42
C PRO A 320 -28.26 -0.34 16.88
N ALA A 321 -27.74 0.48 15.96
CA ALA A 321 -27.26 1.83 16.26
C ALA A 321 -28.36 2.90 16.26
N ALA A 322 -29.50 2.62 15.63
CA ALA A 322 -30.66 3.51 15.55
C ALA A 322 -31.96 2.69 15.54
N PRO A 323 -32.35 2.06 16.68
CA PRO A 323 -33.50 1.18 16.74
C PRO A 323 -34.82 1.91 16.48
N ASP A 324 -34.87 3.20 16.83
CA ASP A 324 -36.05 4.06 16.68
C ASP A 324 -36.13 4.75 15.30
N ALA A 325 -35.24 4.39 14.36
CA ALA A 325 -35.29 4.95 13.01
C ALA A 325 -36.60 4.53 12.31
N VAL A 326 -37.29 5.49 11.70
CA VAL A 326 -38.51 5.20 10.93
C VAL A 326 -38.11 4.48 9.62
N PRO A 327 -38.62 3.28 9.33
CA PRO A 327 -38.31 2.56 8.10
C PRO A 327 -38.67 3.38 6.85
N ASP A 328 -37.73 3.50 5.92
CA ASP A 328 -37.88 4.20 4.65
C ASP A 328 -37.28 3.41 3.47
N PRO A 329 -37.68 2.14 3.26
CA PRO A 329 -37.10 1.28 2.21
C PRO A 329 -37.43 1.77 0.79
N ASP A 330 -38.57 2.46 0.62
CA ASP A 330 -39.05 2.95 -0.68
C ASP A 330 -38.65 4.41 -0.98
N GLY A 331 -37.93 5.07 -0.06
CA GLY A 331 -37.52 6.48 -0.18
C GLY A 331 -38.67 7.48 -0.19
N ARG A 332 -39.70 7.24 0.64
CA ARG A 332 -40.84 8.14 0.84
C ARG A 332 -40.45 9.36 1.67
N ARG A 333 -39.61 9.20 2.69
CA ARG A 333 -39.13 10.31 3.54
C ARG A 333 -37.93 11.00 2.88
N CYS A 334 -36.88 10.23 2.60
CA CYS A 334 -35.68 10.71 1.94
C CYS A 334 -35.49 9.93 0.63
N PRO A 335 -35.55 10.56 -0.55
CA PRO A 335 -35.40 9.85 -1.82
C PRO A 335 -34.12 9.00 -1.87
N ILE A 336 -34.23 7.79 -2.45
CA ILE A 336 -33.08 6.87 -2.59
C ILE A 336 -31.95 7.54 -3.38
N GLY A 337 -32.31 8.35 -4.37
CA GLY A 337 -31.40 9.10 -5.21
C GLY A 337 -30.84 10.40 -4.59
N SER A 338 -31.18 10.76 -3.35
CA SER A 338 -30.65 11.97 -2.71
C SER A 338 -29.14 11.91 -2.55
N HIS A 339 -28.45 13.03 -2.73
CA HIS A 339 -26.97 13.12 -2.64
C HIS A 339 -26.41 12.48 -1.36
N ALA A 340 -26.96 12.84 -0.19
CA ALA A 340 -26.52 12.30 1.09
C ALA A 340 -26.83 10.80 1.28
N ARG A 341 -27.87 10.28 0.61
CA ARG A 341 -28.26 8.85 0.65
C ARG A 341 -27.45 8.02 -0.33
N ARG A 342 -27.09 8.54 -1.49
CA ARG A 342 -26.17 7.88 -2.43
C ARG A 342 -24.75 7.82 -1.88
N CYS A 343 -24.22 8.94 -1.39
CA CYS A 343 -22.84 9.02 -0.89
C CYS A 343 -22.62 8.26 0.44
N ASN A 344 -23.68 8.01 1.20
CA ASN A 344 -23.67 7.17 2.39
C ASN A 344 -25.03 6.49 2.55
N PRO A 345 -25.23 5.29 1.96
CA PRO A 345 -26.52 4.61 1.98
C PRO A 345 -26.98 4.13 3.34
N ARG A 346 -26.11 4.11 4.36
CA ARG A 346 -26.40 3.58 5.69
C ARG A 346 -27.14 2.24 5.60
N THR A 347 -28.30 2.08 6.24
CA THR A 347 -29.12 0.84 6.21
C THR A 347 -29.97 0.68 4.96
N SER A 348 -29.78 1.52 3.93
CA SER A 348 -30.46 1.30 2.66
C SER A 348 -30.00 -0.02 2.03
N GLU A 349 -30.93 -0.73 1.41
CA GLU A 349 -30.64 -1.93 0.64
C GLU A 349 -29.92 -1.52 -0.66
N VAL A 350 -28.63 -1.86 -0.75
CA VAL A 350 -27.78 -1.61 -1.92
C VAL A 350 -27.12 -2.91 -2.38
N LEU A 351 -26.79 -2.99 -3.66
CA LEU A 351 -26.08 -4.11 -4.24
C LEU A 351 -24.81 -4.42 -3.45
N GLY A 352 -24.63 -5.69 -3.11
CA GLY A 352 -23.50 -6.19 -2.33
C GLY A 352 -23.52 -5.85 -0.84
N GLY A 353 -24.61 -5.27 -0.29
CA GLY A 353 -24.70 -4.97 1.15
C GLY A 353 -23.70 -3.90 1.63
N MET A 354 -23.17 -3.10 0.70
CA MET A 354 -22.03 -2.21 0.93
C MET A 354 -22.37 -0.89 1.64
N GLY A 355 -23.64 -0.62 1.93
CA GLY A 355 -24.12 0.70 2.39
C GLY A 355 -23.45 1.20 3.68
N HIS A 356 -23.16 0.28 4.61
CA HIS A 356 -22.42 0.63 5.83
C HIS A 356 -20.90 0.45 5.72
N ARG A 357 -20.40 -0.13 4.63
CA ARG A 357 -19.05 -0.69 4.54
C ARG A 357 -18.03 0.25 3.94
N LEU A 358 -18.47 1.27 3.21
CA LEU A 358 -17.60 2.27 2.59
C LEU A 358 -17.80 3.64 3.23
N ARG A 359 -16.69 4.30 3.55
CA ARG A 359 -16.65 5.63 4.15
C ARG A 359 -15.51 6.44 3.54
N LEU A 360 -15.71 7.75 3.47
CA LEU A 360 -14.70 8.74 3.10
C LEU A 360 -14.62 9.78 4.20
N ILE A 361 -13.41 10.26 4.47
CA ILE A 361 -13.22 11.48 5.27
C ILE A 361 -13.13 12.65 4.31
N ARG A 362 -13.96 13.68 4.52
CA ARG A 362 -13.99 14.87 3.67
C ARG A 362 -13.31 16.05 4.33
N ARG A 363 -12.45 16.74 3.58
CA ARG A 363 -11.80 18.02 3.93
C ARG A 363 -12.01 19.00 2.78
N GLY A 364 -13.26 19.46 2.64
CA GLY A 364 -13.65 20.43 1.61
C GLY A 364 -13.68 21.85 2.15
N MET A 365 -13.36 22.83 1.30
CA MET A 365 -13.55 24.25 1.59
C MET A 365 -14.04 25.00 0.33
N PRO A 366 -14.97 25.95 0.45
CA PRO A 366 -15.41 26.76 -0.69
C PRO A 366 -14.28 27.63 -1.27
N TYR A 367 -14.33 27.90 -2.56
CA TYR A 367 -13.55 28.95 -3.21
C TYR A 367 -14.47 29.92 -3.95
N GLY A 368 -14.00 31.14 -4.17
CA GLY A 368 -14.79 32.22 -4.78
C GLY A 368 -15.71 32.92 -3.77
N PRO A 369 -16.18 34.13 -4.10
CA PRO A 369 -17.02 34.92 -3.21
C PRO A 369 -18.41 34.30 -3.04
N MET A 370 -19.07 34.65 -1.93
CA MET A 370 -20.46 34.26 -1.67
C MET A 370 -21.35 34.62 -2.87
N TYR A 371 -22.19 33.67 -3.27
CA TYR A 371 -23.15 33.87 -4.35
C TYR A 371 -24.17 34.97 -4.01
N ASP A 372 -24.36 35.90 -4.95
CA ASP A 372 -25.35 36.98 -4.85
C ASP A 372 -26.50 36.70 -5.84
N PRO A 373 -27.69 36.31 -5.37
CA PRO A 373 -28.81 35.99 -6.24
C PRO A 373 -29.33 37.19 -7.06
N ALA A 374 -28.93 38.41 -6.72
CA ALA A 374 -29.24 39.60 -7.52
C ALA A 374 -28.33 39.76 -8.75
N LYS A 375 -27.22 39.01 -8.82
CA LYS A 375 -26.22 39.08 -9.89
C LYS A 375 -26.02 37.71 -10.55
N LYS A 376 -27.09 37.21 -11.17
CA LYS A 376 -27.03 35.95 -11.92
C LYS A 376 -26.01 36.03 -13.06
N ARG A 377 -25.31 34.93 -13.32
CA ARG A 377 -24.35 34.77 -14.41
C ARG A 377 -23.27 35.85 -14.42
N ASP A 378 -22.78 36.22 -13.24
CA ASP A 378 -21.79 37.28 -13.04
C ASP A 378 -20.37 36.97 -13.55
N GLY A 379 -20.16 35.79 -14.13
CA GLY A 379 -18.87 35.34 -14.65
C GLY A 379 -17.84 35.03 -13.57
N VAL A 380 -18.22 35.04 -12.30
CA VAL A 380 -17.30 34.76 -11.19
C VAL A 380 -17.29 33.26 -10.89
N ALA A 381 -16.11 32.65 -11.02
CA ALA A 381 -15.92 31.24 -10.68
C ALA A 381 -16.05 31.02 -9.16
N ARG A 382 -16.83 30.02 -8.79
CA ARG A 382 -17.12 29.64 -7.41
C ARG A 382 -17.31 28.13 -7.31
N GLY A 383 -16.97 27.55 -6.16
CA GLY A 383 -17.13 26.12 -5.97
C GLY A 383 -16.44 25.60 -4.73
N MET A 384 -15.95 24.36 -4.79
CA MET A 384 -15.32 23.66 -3.68
C MET A 384 -13.94 23.12 -4.06
N LEU A 385 -12.96 23.32 -3.18
CA LEU A 385 -11.74 22.52 -3.15
C LEU A 385 -11.98 21.32 -2.23
N GLY A 386 -12.26 20.16 -2.81
CA GLY A 386 -12.57 18.92 -2.10
C GLY A 386 -11.34 18.04 -1.93
N LEU A 387 -11.18 17.47 -0.74
CA LEU A 387 -10.22 16.39 -0.47
C LEU A 387 -10.95 15.22 0.21
N PHE A 388 -10.84 14.03 -0.36
CA PHE A 388 -11.50 12.81 0.09
C PHE A 388 -10.46 11.76 0.48
N LEU A 389 -10.37 11.40 1.76
CA LEU A 389 -9.33 10.52 2.31
C LEU A 389 -9.85 9.10 2.53
N CYS A 390 -8.99 8.12 2.23
CA CYS A 390 -9.28 6.69 2.23
C CYS A 390 -7.99 5.87 2.20
N VAL A 391 -8.08 4.56 2.45
CA VAL A 391 -6.96 3.61 2.20
C VAL A 391 -7.06 2.96 0.82
N SER A 392 -8.22 3.00 0.18
CA SER A 392 -8.44 2.49 -1.17
C SER A 392 -9.10 3.54 -2.06
N LEU A 393 -8.34 4.11 -3.00
CA LEU A 393 -8.93 4.97 -4.03
C LEU A 393 -9.94 4.19 -4.87
N LYS A 394 -9.63 2.94 -5.24
CA LYS A 394 -10.47 2.09 -6.08
C LYS A 394 -11.79 1.72 -5.37
N ASP A 395 -11.68 1.15 -4.18
CA ASP A 395 -12.81 0.48 -3.52
C ASP A 395 -13.61 1.43 -2.62
N GLN A 396 -13.08 2.63 -2.31
CA GLN A 396 -13.83 3.66 -1.57
C GLN A 396 -14.18 4.84 -2.48
N PHE A 397 -13.20 5.63 -2.90
CA PHE A 397 -13.47 6.89 -3.60
C PHE A 397 -14.06 6.68 -5.00
N GLU A 398 -13.38 5.94 -5.87
CA GLU A 398 -13.84 5.67 -7.23
C GLU A 398 -15.13 4.84 -7.20
N PHE A 399 -15.26 3.87 -6.29
CA PHE A 399 -16.48 3.07 -6.17
C PHE A 399 -17.71 3.95 -5.90
N ILE A 400 -17.63 4.86 -4.92
CA ILE A 400 -18.72 5.80 -4.61
C ILE A 400 -19.02 6.67 -5.83
N MET A 401 -18.01 7.24 -6.48
CA MET A 401 -18.23 8.11 -7.64
C MET A 401 -18.84 7.37 -8.84
N ARG A 402 -18.35 6.17 -9.14
CA ARG A 402 -18.78 5.37 -10.30
C ARG A 402 -20.16 4.77 -10.09
N HIS A 403 -20.32 4.05 -8.98
CA HIS A 403 -21.44 3.16 -8.79
C HIS A 403 -22.56 3.77 -7.97
N TRP A 404 -22.26 4.74 -7.10
CA TRP A 404 -23.30 5.37 -6.29
C TRP A 404 -23.69 6.73 -6.82
N VAL A 405 -22.74 7.55 -7.25
CA VAL A 405 -23.02 8.91 -7.75
C VAL A 405 -23.46 8.89 -9.21
N ASN A 406 -22.77 8.14 -10.07
CA ASN A 406 -22.98 8.18 -11.53
C ASN A 406 -23.83 7.04 -12.10
N ASP A 407 -24.27 6.10 -11.27
CA ASP A 407 -25.08 4.93 -11.68
C ASP A 407 -26.24 4.74 -10.69
N GLY A 408 -27.44 4.50 -11.21
CA GLY A 408 -28.63 4.23 -10.41
C GLY A 408 -28.86 2.74 -10.10
N MET A 409 -28.20 1.81 -10.82
CA MET A 409 -28.44 0.38 -10.64
C MET A 409 -27.98 -0.19 -9.29
N PHE A 410 -27.22 0.57 -8.50
CA PHE A 410 -26.70 0.12 -7.20
C PHE A 410 -27.76 -0.04 -6.10
N ALA A 411 -28.93 0.58 -6.23
CA ALA A 411 -29.97 0.56 -5.20
C ALA A 411 -31.34 0.21 -5.78
N ARG A 412 -32.11 -0.57 -5.03
CA ARG A 412 -33.48 -0.91 -5.40
C ARG A 412 -34.32 0.37 -5.43
N GLY A 413 -35.12 0.54 -6.50
CA GLY A 413 -36.01 1.69 -6.65
C GLY A 413 -35.43 2.86 -7.44
N LEU A 414 -34.20 2.74 -7.93
CA LEU A 414 -33.61 3.63 -8.92
C LEU A 414 -33.55 2.95 -10.30
N ALA A 415 -33.70 3.74 -11.35
CA ALA A 415 -33.46 3.35 -12.74
C ALA A 415 -31.99 3.60 -13.14
N ALA A 416 -31.54 3.00 -14.23
CA ALA A 416 -30.16 3.21 -14.72
C ALA A 416 -29.83 4.68 -15.04
N ALA A 417 -30.84 5.46 -15.44
CA ALA A 417 -30.71 6.90 -15.73
C ALA A 417 -30.85 7.79 -14.48
N ASP A 418 -31.11 7.23 -13.28
CA ASP A 418 -31.08 8.00 -12.05
C ASP A 418 -29.62 8.25 -11.64
N LYS A 419 -29.21 9.51 -11.58
CA LYS A 419 -27.88 9.93 -11.09
C LYS A 419 -27.98 10.89 -9.90
N ASP A 420 -26.86 11.10 -9.22
CA ASP A 420 -26.82 12.04 -8.10
C ASP A 420 -27.24 13.44 -8.55
N PRO A 421 -28.29 14.04 -7.94
CA PRO A 421 -28.89 15.28 -8.41
C PRO A 421 -28.01 16.52 -8.25
N MET A 422 -26.91 16.42 -7.49
CA MET A 422 -26.05 17.56 -7.18
C MET A 422 -24.70 17.47 -7.90
N VAL A 423 -24.04 16.30 -7.84
CA VAL A 423 -22.65 16.13 -8.32
C VAL A 423 -22.48 15.09 -9.41
N GLY A 424 -23.56 14.41 -9.82
CA GLY A 424 -23.52 13.39 -10.86
C GLY A 424 -23.06 13.93 -12.22
N ALA A 425 -22.37 13.09 -12.98
CA ALA A 425 -21.96 13.38 -14.35
C ALA A 425 -23.15 13.21 -15.31
N GLN A 426 -24.03 14.21 -15.30
CA GLN A 426 -25.25 14.21 -16.11
C GLN A 426 -24.95 14.29 -17.61
N GLY A 427 -25.75 13.57 -18.38
CA GLY A 427 -25.88 13.60 -19.82
C GLY A 427 -27.35 13.61 -20.24
N ASP A 428 -27.62 13.31 -21.50
CA ASP A 428 -28.97 13.42 -22.05
C ASP A 428 -29.92 12.37 -21.46
N GLY A 429 -31.04 12.83 -20.87
CA GLY A 429 -32.11 11.97 -20.36
C GLY A 429 -31.92 11.46 -18.92
N ASP A 430 -30.81 11.79 -18.27
CA ASP A 430 -30.63 11.53 -16.84
C ASP A 430 -31.66 12.32 -16.02
N HIS A 431 -32.13 11.74 -14.92
CA HIS A 431 -33.17 12.37 -14.09
C HIS A 431 -32.96 12.07 -12.60
N PHE A 432 -33.74 12.77 -11.77
CA PHE A 432 -33.83 12.51 -10.34
C PHE A 432 -35.26 12.10 -10.00
N THR A 433 -35.41 10.91 -9.40
CA THR A 433 -36.71 10.35 -9.00
C THR A 433 -36.94 10.43 -7.49
N TRP A 434 -38.17 10.74 -7.08
CA TRP A 434 -38.64 10.67 -5.69
C TRP A 434 -40.08 10.15 -5.60
N ARG A 435 -40.60 9.95 -4.39
CA ARG A 435 -42.02 9.62 -4.15
C ARG A 435 -42.82 10.88 -3.82
N ASP A 436 -43.91 11.12 -4.54
CA ASP A 436 -44.89 12.16 -4.20
C ASP A 436 -45.69 11.79 -2.94
N ASP A 437 -46.57 12.68 -2.49
CA ASP A 437 -47.37 12.48 -1.26
C ASP A 437 -48.34 11.29 -1.38
N SER A 438 -48.68 10.89 -2.60
CA SER A 438 -49.47 9.69 -2.89
C SER A 438 -48.62 8.40 -2.97
N GLY A 439 -47.30 8.52 -2.82
CA GLY A 439 -46.34 7.43 -2.95
C GLY A 439 -46.01 7.05 -4.38
N ARG A 440 -46.47 7.80 -5.38
CA ARG A 440 -46.17 7.55 -6.80
C ARG A 440 -44.79 8.12 -7.15
N PRO A 441 -44.03 7.46 -8.04
CA PRO A 441 -42.80 8.04 -8.54
C PRO A 441 -43.08 9.35 -9.29
N ALA A 442 -42.34 10.39 -8.89
CA ALA A 442 -42.24 11.67 -9.57
C ALA A 442 -40.78 11.87 -9.97
N SER A 443 -40.55 12.58 -11.07
CA SER A 443 -39.21 12.84 -11.60
C SER A 443 -39.09 14.28 -12.07
N THR A 444 -37.86 14.79 -12.10
CA THR A 444 -37.58 16.10 -12.69
C THR A 444 -37.64 16.04 -14.22
N THR A 445 -37.64 17.20 -14.88
CA THR A 445 -37.12 17.32 -16.25
C THR A 445 -35.68 16.76 -16.31
N PRO A 446 -35.14 16.45 -17.51
CA PRO A 446 -33.75 15.99 -17.63
C PRO A 446 -32.78 16.85 -16.82
N LEU A 447 -31.97 16.19 -16.01
CA LEU A 447 -31.13 16.78 -14.99
C LEU A 447 -29.92 17.45 -15.62
N SER A 448 -29.65 18.70 -15.25
CA SER A 448 -28.48 19.44 -15.73
C SER A 448 -27.24 19.11 -14.89
N ARG A 449 -26.06 19.22 -15.49
CA ARG A 449 -24.79 19.10 -14.76
C ARG A 449 -24.47 20.43 -14.08
N PHE A 450 -24.57 20.49 -12.75
CA PHE A 450 -24.28 21.70 -11.97
C PHE A 450 -22.84 21.82 -11.49
N VAL A 451 -22.08 20.71 -11.53
CA VAL A 451 -20.70 20.65 -11.06
C VAL A 451 -19.76 20.28 -12.20
N THR A 452 -18.77 21.15 -12.41
CA THR A 452 -17.70 20.94 -13.38
C THR A 452 -16.37 20.75 -12.68
N THR A 453 -15.67 19.65 -13.00
CA THR A 453 -14.34 19.37 -12.43
C THR A 453 -13.29 20.21 -13.14
N ARG A 454 -12.61 21.09 -12.41
CA ARG A 454 -11.56 21.97 -12.92
C ARG A 454 -10.15 21.52 -12.57
N ALA A 455 -9.99 20.55 -11.69
CA ALA A 455 -8.73 19.88 -11.42
C ALA A 455 -8.99 18.63 -10.60
N ALA A 456 -8.13 17.63 -10.73
CA ALA A 456 -8.09 16.50 -9.81
C ALA A 456 -6.65 15.99 -9.65
N ALA A 457 -6.35 15.44 -8.47
CA ALA A 457 -5.09 14.77 -8.20
C ALA A 457 -5.29 13.62 -7.20
N TYR A 458 -4.58 12.52 -7.42
CA TYR A 458 -4.47 11.45 -6.44
C TYR A 458 -3.19 11.61 -5.66
N LEU A 459 -3.34 11.73 -4.35
CA LEU A 459 -2.28 12.07 -3.41
C LEU A 459 -2.11 10.93 -2.42
N PHE A 460 -0.87 10.65 -2.06
CA PHE A 460 -0.51 9.85 -0.90
C PHE A 460 0.01 10.80 0.17
N PHE A 461 -0.59 10.78 1.35
CA PHE A 461 -0.19 11.52 2.53
C PHE A 461 0.57 10.56 3.46
N PRO A 462 1.92 10.56 3.44
CA PRO A 462 2.71 9.68 4.31
C PRO A 462 2.59 10.13 5.77
N SER A 463 2.91 9.24 6.70
CA SER A 463 3.13 9.62 8.09
C SER A 463 4.40 10.47 8.24
N LEU A 464 4.63 11.08 9.40
CA LEU A 464 5.88 11.78 9.72
C LEU A 464 7.08 10.83 9.58
N THR A 465 6.95 9.55 9.94
CA THR A 465 7.95 8.52 9.65
C THR A 465 8.15 8.32 8.14
N GLY A 466 7.07 8.25 7.35
CA GLY A 466 7.16 8.17 5.89
C GLY A 466 7.84 9.39 5.26
N LEU A 467 7.58 10.59 5.78
CA LEU A 467 8.23 11.82 5.35
C LEU A 467 9.72 11.84 5.70
N ARG A 468 10.10 11.33 6.88
CA ARG A 468 11.51 11.13 7.24
C ARG A 468 12.18 10.15 6.27
N TYR A 469 11.54 9.02 5.98
CA TYR A 469 12.03 8.08 4.97
C TYR A 469 12.26 8.75 3.61
N LEU A 470 11.30 9.52 3.11
CA LEU A 470 11.43 10.25 1.83
C LEU A 470 12.58 11.26 1.85
N SER A 471 12.74 12.00 2.95
CA SER A 471 13.81 13.00 3.08
C SER A 471 15.21 12.39 3.27
N GLN A 472 15.28 11.14 3.73
CA GLN A 472 16.53 10.40 3.95
C GLN A 472 16.84 9.41 2.82
N LEU A 473 16.08 9.43 1.72
CA LEU A 473 16.43 8.65 0.54
C LEU A 473 17.87 8.99 0.14
N PRO A 474 18.71 7.98 -0.14
CA PRO A 474 20.14 8.18 -0.39
C PRO A 474 20.33 9.23 -1.48
N ASP A 475 21.20 10.23 -1.24
CA ASP A 475 21.38 11.46 -2.07
C ASP A 475 21.59 11.20 -3.57
N GLN A 476 21.78 9.95 -3.98
CA GLN A 476 21.67 9.52 -5.36
C GLN A 476 20.23 9.06 -5.64
N ALA A 477 19.42 9.92 -6.26
CA ALA A 477 18.31 9.39 -7.07
C ALA A 477 18.91 8.38 -8.07
N PRO A 478 18.32 7.19 -8.26
CA PRO A 478 18.67 6.36 -9.38
C PRO A 478 18.41 7.17 -10.65
N THR A 479 19.48 7.65 -11.27
CA THR A 479 19.53 8.27 -12.60
C THR A 479 18.70 7.46 -13.60
N GLU A 480 18.27 8.07 -14.70
CA GLU A 480 17.73 7.31 -15.85
C GLU A 480 18.71 6.20 -16.24
N HIS A 481 20.01 6.51 -16.21
CA HIS A 481 21.08 5.54 -16.28
C HIS A 481 21.03 4.48 -15.17
N GLN A 482 20.69 4.77 -13.91
CA GLN A 482 20.56 3.74 -12.87
C GLN A 482 19.30 2.89 -13.00
N ARG A 483 18.18 3.41 -13.54
CA ARG A 483 16.98 2.61 -13.86
C ARG A 483 17.20 1.73 -15.09
N GLU A 484 17.75 2.33 -16.13
CA GLU A 484 18.32 1.62 -17.28
C GLU A 484 19.39 0.65 -16.80
N MET A 485 20.23 0.98 -15.82
CA MET A 485 21.22 0.05 -15.26
C MET A 485 20.58 -1.01 -14.40
N VAL A 486 19.37 -0.86 -13.81
CA VAL A 486 18.67 -1.98 -13.14
C VAL A 486 18.06 -2.91 -14.19
N GLU A 487 17.50 -2.37 -15.27
CA GLU A 487 16.96 -3.17 -16.37
C GLU A 487 18.07 -3.81 -17.22
N GLU A 488 19.11 -3.05 -17.55
CA GLU A 488 20.39 -3.45 -18.16
C GLU A 488 21.17 -4.33 -17.20
N ALA A 489 21.12 -4.13 -15.89
CA ALA A 489 21.68 -5.06 -14.90
C ALA A 489 20.99 -6.39 -15.02
N VAL A 490 19.67 -6.43 -14.88
CA VAL A 490 18.91 -7.67 -15.01
C VAL A 490 19.17 -8.30 -16.37
N SER A 491 19.23 -7.51 -17.44
CA SER A 491 19.60 -7.96 -18.80
C SER A 491 21.04 -8.49 -18.87
N THR A 492 22.02 -7.84 -18.24
CA THR A 492 23.44 -8.21 -18.19
C THR A 492 23.63 -9.47 -17.35
N ILE A 493 22.90 -9.59 -16.24
CA ILE A 493 22.87 -10.77 -15.39
C ILE A 493 22.30 -11.94 -16.21
N VAL A 494 21.15 -11.74 -16.87
CA VAL A 494 20.52 -12.76 -17.72
C VAL A 494 21.39 -13.10 -18.94
N GLN A 495 22.09 -12.13 -19.53
CA GLN A 495 23.00 -12.34 -20.66
C GLN A 495 24.27 -13.08 -20.24
N GLY A 496 24.91 -12.67 -19.14
CA GLY A 496 26.05 -13.39 -18.56
C GLY A 496 25.68 -14.81 -18.14
N MET A 497 24.49 -14.98 -17.57
CA MET A 497 23.91 -16.29 -17.25
C MET A 497 23.65 -17.13 -18.51
N ARG A 498 23.12 -16.54 -19.59
CA ARG A 498 22.93 -17.21 -20.89
C ARG A 498 24.26 -17.62 -21.52
N MET A 499 25.29 -16.78 -21.41
CA MET A 499 26.64 -17.10 -21.90
C MET A 499 27.28 -18.22 -21.08
N ALA A 500 27.15 -18.19 -19.75
CA ALA A 500 27.62 -19.26 -18.88
C ALA A 500 26.89 -20.57 -19.19
N ILE A 501 25.56 -20.61 -19.16
CA ILE A 501 24.78 -21.83 -19.44
C ILE A 501 24.93 -22.32 -20.90
N GLY A 502 25.39 -21.47 -21.82
CA GLY A 502 25.65 -21.79 -23.23
C GLY A 502 27.00 -22.46 -23.51
N ASP A 503 27.94 -22.51 -22.56
CA ASP A 503 29.29 -23.05 -22.73
C ASP A 503 29.44 -24.55 -22.42
N GLY A 504 28.32 -25.24 -22.18
CA GLY A 504 28.29 -26.64 -21.76
C GLY A 504 28.14 -26.84 -20.25
N THR A 505 28.14 -25.77 -19.44
CA THR A 505 27.74 -25.82 -18.03
C THR A 505 26.21 -25.82 -17.86
N THR A 506 25.70 -26.48 -16.81
CA THR A 506 24.26 -26.64 -16.59
C THR A 506 23.64 -25.55 -15.73
N ARG A 507 24.45 -24.82 -14.96
CA ARG A 507 24.06 -23.74 -14.05
C ARG A 507 25.09 -22.61 -14.10
N ASP A 508 24.66 -21.38 -13.92
CA ASP A 508 25.50 -20.18 -13.90
C ASP A 508 26.24 -20.00 -12.57
N ALA A 509 25.68 -20.49 -11.47
CA ALA A 509 26.29 -20.58 -10.14
C ALA A 509 25.87 -21.89 -9.47
N HIS A 510 26.59 -22.33 -8.44
CA HIS A 510 26.29 -23.60 -7.78
C HIS A 510 26.37 -24.84 -8.70
N THR A 511 27.32 -24.85 -9.64
CA THR A 511 27.51 -25.88 -10.67
C THR A 511 27.86 -27.24 -10.09
N LYS A 512 28.88 -27.32 -9.22
CA LYS A 512 29.25 -28.57 -8.55
C LYS A 512 28.25 -28.88 -7.44
N HIS A 513 27.44 -29.92 -7.63
CA HIS A 513 26.57 -30.45 -6.59
C HIS A 513 27.20 -31.63 -5.86
N HIS A 514 26.99 -31.69 -4.55
CA HIS A 514 27.47 -32.79 -3.70
C HIS A 514 26.42 -33.87 -3.50
N GLY A 515 25.15 -33.54 -3.69
CA GLY A 515 24.07 -34.52 -3.60
C GLY A 515 22.71 -33.84 -3.49
N LEU A 516 21.67 -34.59 -3.88
CA LEU A 516 20.27 -34.30 -3.60
C LEU A 516 19.77 -35.38 -2.65
N VAL A 517 19.45 -34.99 -1.42
CA VAL A 517 19.01 -35.91 -0.37
C VAL A 517 17.56 -35.65 0.00
N THR A 518 16.86 -36.71 0.41
CA THR A 518 15.53 -36.60 1.00
C THR A 518 15.65 -36.31 2.49
N ALA A 519 14.79 -35.46 3.02
CA ALA A 519 14.78 -35.07 4.42
C ALA A 519 13.35 -34.84 4.92
N THR A 520 13.21 -34.79 6.24
CA THR A 520 11.99 -34.36 6.92
C THR A 520 12.24 -33.01 7.61
N PHE A 521 11.39 -32.02 7.34
CA PHE A 521 11.40 -30.72 8.01
C PHE A 521 10.25 -30.66 9.01
N THR A 522 10.54 -30.66 10.30
CA THR A 522 9.55 -30.72 11.38
C THR A 522 9.50 -29.39 12.13
N VAL A 523 8.41 -28.64 11.96
CA VAL A 523 8.09 -27.42 12.73
C VAL A 523 7.70 -27.79 14.15
N HIS A 524 8.26 -27.09 15.13
CA HIS A 524 8.09 -27.42 16.55
C HIS A 524 6.74 -26.97 17.12
N GLY A 525 6.32 -27.61 18.22
CA GLY A 525 5.11 -27.27 18.98
C GLY A 525 5.18 -25.95 19.75
N ASP A 526 6.40 -25.57 20.12
CA ASP A 526 6.75 -24.51 21.06
C ASP A 526 7.35 -23.29 20.36
N VAL A 527 7.17 -23.15 19.04
CA VAL A 527 7.54 -21.94 18.29
C VAL A 527 6.96 -20.71 19.02
N PRO A 528 7.74 -19.66 19.33
CA PRO A 528 7.23 -18.48 20.01
C PRO A 528 6.10 -17.80 19.24
N GLU A 529 5.10 -17.27 19.93
CA GLU A 529 3.88 -16.71 19.34
C GLU A 529 4.17 -15.69 18.22
N GLY A 530 5.13 -14.78 18.44
CA GLY A 530 5.52 -13.77 17.45
C GLY A 530 6.21 -14.30 16.18
N LEU A 531 6.53 -15.60 16.12
CA LEU A 531 7.13 -16.27 14.98
C LEU A 531 6.17 -17.27 14.30
N ARG A 532 4.95 -17.46 14.82
CA ARG A 532 3.95 -18.41 14.29
C ARG A 532 3.24 -17.88 13.05
N HIS A 533 3.98 -17.77 11.94
CA HIS A 533 3.45 -17.30 10.66
C HIS A 533 3.82 -18.23 9.52
N GLY A 534 2.94 -18.34 8.52
CA GLY A 534 3.18 -19.15 7.33
C GLY A 534 3.43 -20.62 7.66
N LEU A 535 4.59 -21.14 7.26
CA LEU A 535 5.02 -22.51 7.55
C LEU A 535 5.13 -22.78 9.06
N LEU A 536 5.41 -21.75 9.85
CA LEU A 536 5.64 -21.85 11.29
C LEU A 536 4.37 -21.65 12.12
N ALA A 537 3.22 -21.47 11.46
CA ALA A 537 1.95 -21.21 12.14
C ALA A 537 1.48 -22.40 12.97
N GLU A 538 1.68 -23.61 12.47
CA GLU A 538 1.26 -24.85 13.10
C GLU A 538 2.39 -25.89 13.11
N PRO A 539 2.46 -26.74 14.15
CA PRO A 539 3.43 -27.83 14.21
C PRO A 539 3.09 -28.85 13.12
N ARG A 540 4.01 -29.03 12.16
CA ARG A 540 3.83 -29.93 11.03
C ARG A 540 5.18 -30.42 10.51
N SER A 541 5.19 -31.65 10.02
CA SER A 541 6.31 -32.22 9.28
C SER A 541 6.05 -32.17 7.78
N TYR A 542 7.08 -31.77 7.03
CA TYR A 542 7.07 -31.71 5.57
C TYR A 542 8.16 -32.62 5.02
N THR A 543 7.86 -33.36 3.97
CA THR A 543 8.89 -33.99 3.14
C THR A 543 9.68 -32.89 2.44
N ALA A 544 11.00 -33.08 2.33
CA ALA A 544 11.89 -32.11 1.74
C ALA A 544 12.95 -32.77 0.85
N TYR A 545 13.38 -32.04 -0.17
CA TYR A 545 14.64 -32.29 -0.86
C TYR A 545 15.66 -31.22 -0.50
N ILE A 546 16.90 -31.65 -0.28
CA ILE A 546 18.01 -30.75 0.05
C ILE A 546 19.15 -30.98 -0.94
N ARG A 547 19.55 -29.92 -1.64
CA ARG A 547 20.70 -29.91 -2.54
C ARG A 547 21.88 -29.19 -1.90
N PHE A 548 23.01 -29.89 -1.79
CA PHE A 548 24.28 -29.33 -1.37
C PHE A 548 25.17 -29.01 -2.58
N SER A 549 25.90 -27.90 -2.55
CA SER A 549 26.70 -27.44 -3.71
C SER A 549 27.82 -26.46 -3.37
N ASN A 550 28.72 -26.20 -4.33
CA ASN A 550 29.79 -25.19 -4.23
C ASN A 550 29.41 -23.90 -4.95
N GLY A 551 29.65 -22.73 -4.37
CA GLY A 551 29.16 -21.45 -4.89
C GLY A 551 29.88 -20.93 -6.14
N ARG A 552 31.15 -21.27 -6.37
CA ARG A 552 31.93 -20.73 -7.48
C ARG A 552 31.38 -21.12 -8.88
N PRO A 553 31.24 -20.15 -9.79
CA PRO A 553 30.90 -20.40 -11.18
C PRO A 553 32.17 -20.57 -12.02
N THR A 554 32.40 -21.75 -12.62
CA THR A 554 33.54 -21.98 -13.54
C THR A 554 33.31 -23.18 -14.49
N PRO A 555 33.95 -23.20 -15.67
CA PRO A 555 33.98 -24.36 -16.57
C PRO A 555 34.89 -25.50 -16.06
N VAL A 556 35.81 -25.23 -15.12
CA VAL A 556 36.62 -26.26 -14.44
C VAL A 556 36.22 -26.29 -12.97
N LEU A 557 35.70 -27.42 -12.51
CA LEU A 557 35.26 -27.60 -11.12
C LEU A 557 36.49 -27.65 -10.19
N PRO A 558 36.64 -26.74 -9.22
CA PRO A 558 37.76 -26.80 -8.31
C PRO A 558 37.66 -28.04 -7.38
N PRO A 559 38.81 -28.58 -6.93
CA PRO A 559 38.84 -29.59 -5.87
C PRO A 559 38.18 -29.07 -4.60
N ASP A 560 37.59 -29.96 -3.81
CA ASP A 560 36.81 -29.59 -2.63
C ASP A 560 37.61 -28.90 -1.51
N ALA A 561 38.93 -29.11 -1.47
CA ALA A 561 39.83 -28.44 -0.52
C ALA A 561 40.06 -26.97 -0.85
N ALA A 562 39.74 -26.52 -2.08
CA ALA A 562 39.82 -25.11 -2.42
C ALA A 562 38.77 -24.33 -1.61
N PRO A 563 39.18 -23.27 -0.87
CA PRO A 563 38.24 -22.46 -0.09
C PRO A 563 37.18 -21.85 -0.98
N ASP A 564 35.90 -22.02 -0.64
CA ASP A 564 34.78 -21.55 -1.45
C ASP A 564 33.50 -21.49 -0.60
N VAL A 565 32.44 -20.88 -1.13
CA VAL A 565 31.12 -20.86 -0.50
C VAL A 565 30.47 -22.22 -0.69
N ARG A 566 29.73 -22.69 0.31
CA ARG A 566 28.91 -23.91 0.23
C ARG A 566 27.44 -23.55 0.35
N GLY A 567 26.60 -24.11 -0.52
CA GLY A 567 25.17 -23.86 -0.58
C GLY A 567 24.34 -25.04 -0.05
N MET A 568 23.23 -24.72 0.61
CA MET A 568 22.18 -25.66 1.02
C MET A 568 20.84 -25.10 0.52
N ALA A 569 20.27 -25.72 -0.50
CA ALA A 569 18.95 -25.38 -1.02
C ALA A 569 17.95 -26.43 -0.54
N ILE A 570 16.91 -26.01 0.17
CA ILE A 570 15.87 -26.86 0.74
C ILE A 570 14.60 -26.59 -0.04
N LYS A 571 13.89 -27.63 -0.47
CA LYS A 571 12.53 -27.55 -1.03
C LYS A 571 11.61 -28.42 -0.20
N LEU A 572 10.56 -27.83 0.35
CA LEU A 572 9.50 -28.50 1.07
C LEU A 572 8.34 -28.79 0.12
N PHE A 573 7.65 -29.91 0.33
CA PHE A 573 6.49 -30.33 -0.45
C PHE A 573 5.20 -30.24 0.37
N ASP A 574 4.06 -30.29 -0.32
CA ASP A 574 2.71 -30.27 0.29
C ASP A 574 2.42 -29.00 1.13
N VAL A 575 3.01 -27.88 0.71
CA VAL A 575 2.86 -26.57 1.36
C VAL A 575 1.75 -25.78 0.68
N HIS A 576 0.57 -25.74 1.31
CA HIS A 576 -0.58 -24.97 0.82
C HIS A 576 -0.55 -23.51 1.30
N GLY A 577 -1.17 -22.62 0.51
CA GLY A 577 -1.38 -21.21 0.86
C GLY A 577 -1.02 -20.26 -0.27
N ALA A 578 -1.22 -18.95 -0.05
CA ALA A 578 -0.88 -17.91 -1.02
C ALA A 578 0.64 -17.90 -1.28
N LYS A 579 1.04 -18.01 -2.55
CA LYS A 579 2.44 -18.05 -3.00
C LYS A 579 2.90 -16.71 -3.55
N GLU A 580 4.21 -16.44 -3.44
CA GLU A 580 4.84 -15.27 -4.05
C GLU A 580 5.12 -15.42 -5.55
N ALA A 581 5.34 -16.66 -6.01
CA ALA A 581 5.54 -17.00 -7.41
C ALA A 581 4.42 -17.93 -7.93
N PRO A 582 3.95 -17.76 -9.17
CA PRO A 582 2.80 -18.50 -9.68
C PRO A 582 3.15 -19.87 -10.29
N ASP A 583 4.42 -20.19 -10.47
CA ASP A 583 4.94 -21.35 -11.19
C ASP A 583 4.99 -22.65 -10.37
N GLU A 584 5.13 -22.57 -9.04
CA GLU A 584 4.98 -23.71 -8.13
C GLU A 584 3.94 -23.38 -7.03
N LYS A 585 2.92 -24.23 -6.84
CA LYS A 585 1.74 -23.98 -5.98
C LYS A 585 1.77 -24.70 -4.64
N LEU A 586 2.55 -25.76 -4.51
CA LEU A 586 2.59 -26.71 -3.39
C LEU A 586 3.99 -26.85 -2.78
N THR A 587 4.97 -26.07 -3.22
CA THR A 587 6.35 -26.12 -2.69
C THR A 587 6.73 -24.91 -1.84
N HIS A 588 7.78 -25.04 -1.03
CA HIS A 588 8.41 -23.91 -0.34
C HIS A 588 9.93 -24.08 -0.25
N ASP A 589 10.69 -23.10 -0.71
CA ASP A 589 12.13 -23.18 -0.83
C ASP A 589 12.87 -22.27 0.16
N PHE A 590 13.97 -22.77 0.70
CA PHE A 590 14.96 -21.97 1.43
C PHE A 590 16.32 -22.08 0.73
N ILE A 591 16.90 -20.94 0.36
CA ILE A 591 18.23 -20.89 -0.24
C ILE A 591 19.22 -20.35 0.78
N LEU A 592 20.15 -21.20 1.21
CA LEU A 592 21.12 -20.89 2.26
C LEU A 592 22.57 -21.10 1.76
N ALA A 593 23.51 -20.40 2.39
CA ALA A 593 24.93 -20.46 2.09
C ALA A 593 25.80 -20.42 3.35
N SER A 594 27.07 -20.84 3.26
CA SER A 594 27.98 -21.06 4.38
C SER A 594 28.57 -19.77 5.02
N HIS A 595 28.05 -18.60 4.67
CA HIS A 595 28.48 -17.30 5.21
C HIS A 595 27.25 -16.48 5.63
N PRO A 596 27.28 -15.77 6.78
CA PRO A 596 26.09 -15.12 7.35
C PRO A 596 25.56 -13.91 6.56
N THR A 597 26.40 -13.27 5.76
CA THR A 597 26.04 -12.07 4.98
C THR A 597 26.25 -12.33 3.51
N PHE A 598 25.58 -11.54 2.68
CA PHE A 598 25.86 -11.50 1.25
C PHE A 598 27.13 -10.66 1.02
N PHE A 599 27.85 -10.93 -0.08
CA PHE A 599 29.14 -10.26 -0.35
C PHE A 599 28.98 -8.90 -1.05
N VAL A 600 27.76 -8.50 -1.39
CA VAL A 600 27.38 -7.19 -1.92
C VAL A 600 26.16 -6.66 -1.17
N PRO A 601 26.05 -5.33 -0.98
CA PRO A 601 24.99 -4.75 -0.18
C PRO A 601 23.64 -4.87 -0.89
N ASP A 602 23.57 -4.46 -2.14
CA ASP A 602 22.34 -4.33 -2.91
C ASP A 602 22.49 -4.90 -4.35
N VAL A 603 21.43 -4.75 -5.15
CA VAL A 603 21.42 -5.17 -6.56
C VAL A 603 22.48 -4.46 -7.41
N PHE A 604 22.83 -3.21 -7.12
CA PHE A 604 23.80 -2.47 -7.92
C PHE A 604 25.21 -2.99 -7.68
N GLY A 605 25.57 -3.24 -6.41
CA GLY A 605 26.82 -3.92 -6.07
C GLY A 605 26.92 -5.31 -6.72
N TYR A 606 25.82 -6.03 -6.84
CA TYR A 606 25.79 -7.32 -7.53
C TYR A 606 26.08 -7.21 -9.04
N VAL A 607 25.64 -6.12 -9.65
CA VAL A 607 25.84 -5.84 -11.08
C VAL A 607 27.27 -5.46 -11.37
N ASP A 608 27.81 -4.56 -10.54
CA ASP A 608 29.22 -4.19 -10.60
C ASP A 608 30.09 -5.43 -10.42
N PHE A 609 29.75 -6.33 -9.50
CA PHE A 609 30.41 -7.62 -9.33
C PHE A 609 30.39 -8.49 -10.59
N LEU A 610 29.24 -8.58 -11.29
CA LEU A 610 29.10 -9.42 -12.48
C LEU A 610 29.82 -8.85 -13.71
N LYS A 611 29.99 -7.53 -13.79
CA LYS A 611 30.75 -6.86 -14.86
C LYS A 611 32.27 -7.13 -14.77
N LEU A 612 32.78 -7.63 -13.65
CA LEU A 612 34.21 -7.87 -13.46
C LEU A 612 34.68 -9.16 -14.16
N PRO A 613 35.75 -9.10 -14.97
CA PRO A 613 36.15 -10.19 -15.86
C PRO A 613 36.90 -11.32 -15.15
N SER A 614 37.51 -11.06 -14.00
CA SER A 614 38.35 -12.03 -13.28
C SER A 614 38.00 -12.13 -11.80
N LEU A 615 38.32 -13.29 -11.20
CA LEU A 615 38.20 -13.49 -9.76
C LEU A 615 39.12 -12.54 -8.97
N ALA A 616 40.29 -12.20 -9.51
CA ALA A 616 41.21 -11.26 -8.88
C ALA A 616 40.60 -9.85 -8.80
N ASP A 617 39.94 -9.39 -9.85
CA ASP A 617 39.24 -8.09 -9.85
C ASP A 617 38.06 -8.09 -8.88
N LYS A 618 37.31 -9.20 -8.85
CA LYS A 618 36.19 -9.40 -7.92
C LYS A 618 36.65 -9.33 -6.46
N LEU A 619 37.73 -10.02 -6.11
CA LEU A 619 38.27 -9.98 -4.75
C LEU A 619 38.86 -8.62 -4.37
N ARG A 620 39.41 -7.87 -5.35
CA ARG A 620 39.96 -6.54 -5.13
C ARG A 620 38.88 -5.50 -4.83
N LEU A 621 37.77 -5.53 -5.57
CA LEU A 621 36.68 -4.55 -5.43
C LEU A 621 35.61 -4.97 -4.42
N PHE A 622 35.46 -6.27 -4.17
CA PHE A 622 34.53 -6.84 -3.19
C PHE A 622 35.30 -7.72 -2.19
N PRO A 623 36.09 -7.12 -1.28
CA PRO A 623 36.94 -7.87 -0.36
C PRO A 623 36.15 -8.77 0.59
N ASP A 624 34.88 -8.47 0.85
CA ASP A 624 34.00 -9.30 1.67
C ASP A 624 33.70 -10.67 1.02
N LEU A 625 33.82 -10.80 -0.31
CA LEU A 625 33.74 -12.09 -0.98
C LEU A 625 34.82 -13.06 -0.48
N ALA A 626 36.04 -12.57 -0.23
CA ALA A 626 37.12 -13.40 0.31
C ALA A 626 36.75 -13.99 1.68
N LYS A 627 36.02 -13.23 2.50
CA LYS A 627 35.59 -13.66 3.84
C LYS A 627 34.56 -14.80 3.81
N SER A 628 33.88 -14.97 2.68
CA SER A 628 32.89 -16.03 2.46
C SER A 628 33.50 -17.37 2.08
N PHE A 629 34.75 -17.39 1.60
CA PHE A 629 35.44 -18.60 1.17
C PHE A 629 36.05 -19.35 2.35
N ARG A 630 35.62 -20.61 2.54
CA ARG A 630 36.12 -21.48 3.60
C ARG A 630 36.24 -22.92 3.09
N SER A 631 37.07 -23.71 3.77
CA SER A 631 37.14 -25.16 3.58
C SER A 631 36.38 -25.84 4.72
N PHE A 632 35.76 -26.98 4.41
CA PHE A 632 34.92 -27.72 5.33
C PHE A 632 35.24 -29.21 5.20
N ASP A 633 35.02 -29.97 6.26
CA ASP A 633 35.19 -31.42 6.30
C ASP A 633 34.00 -32.13 5.64
N SER A 634 32.78 -31.67 5.88
CA SER A 634 31.56 -32.21 5.28
C SER A 634 30.51 -31.12 5.05
N PRO A 635 29.67 -31.20 4.01
CA PRO A 635 28.48 -30.34 3.89
C PRO A 635 27.49 -30.49 5.07
N LEU A 636 27.54 -31.62 5.80
CA LEU A 636 26.62 -31.92 6.90
C LEU A 636 26.99 -31.22 8.22
N THR A 637 28.22 -30.68 8.33
CA THR A 637 28.73 -30.01 9.55
C THR A 637 28.67 -28.48 9.44
N ILE A 638 28.21 -27.94 8.31
CA ILE A 638 28.23 -26.52 8.01
C ILE A 638 27.01 -25.81 8.61
N ARG A 639 27.22 -24.65 9.22
CA ARG A 639 26.12 -23.70 9.49
C ARG A 639 25.82 -22.89 8.23
N TYR A 640 24.57 -22.96 7.76
CA TYR A 640 24.09 -22.24 6.58
C TYR A 640 23.17 -21.08 6.96
N PHE A 641 23.19 -20.03 6.15
CA PHE A 641 22.48 -18.78 6.36
C PHE A 641 21.80 -18.33 5.08
N SER A 642 20.62 -17.76 5.23
CA SER A 642 19.86 -17.19 4.11
C SER A 642 20.51 -15.96 3.45
N GLN A 643 21.51 -15.36 4.11
CA GLN A 643 22.28 -14.16 3.75
C GLN A 643 21.47 -12.86 3.65
N THR A 644 20.32 -12.92 2.97
CA THR A 644 19.36 -11.84 2.73
C THR A 644 18.15 -11.93 3.68
N PRO A 645 17.45 -10.82 3.96
CA PRO A 645 16.28 -10.81 4.83
C PRO A 645 15.00 -11.32 4.15
N TYR A 646 14.05 -11.78 4.97
CA TYR A 646 12.72 -12.29 4.59
C TYR A 646 11.67 -11.72 5.55
N ALA A 647 10.42 -11.63 5.10
CA ALA A 647 9.28 -11.43 5.97
C ALA A 647 9.00 -12.73 6.75
N LEU A 648 8.46 -12.61 7.95
CA LEU A 648 7.80 -13.70 8.68
C LEU A 648 6.55 -13.11 9.35
N GLY A 649 5.45 -13.08 8.59
CA GLY A 649 4.29 -12.27 8.96
C GLY A 649 4.68 -10.79 9.11
N PRO A 650 4.51 -10.16 10.28
CA PRO A 650 4.90 -8.77 10.51
C PRO A 650 6.40 -8.58 10.80
N GLN A 651 7.16 -9.67 10.98
CA GLN A 651 8.57 -9.62 11.36
C GLN A 651 9.49 -9.60 10.14
N VAL A 652 10.70 -9.07 10.33
CA VAL A 652 11.81 -9.17 9.38
C VAL A 652 12.84 -10.14 9.96
N VAL A 653 13.20 -11.18 9.21
CA VAL A 653 14.02 -12.30 9.70
C VAL A 653 15.09 -12.73 8.70
N LYS A 654 16.11 -13.43 9.20
CA LYS A 654 17.01 -14.29 8.42
C LYS A 654 16.84 -15.73 8.90
N TYR A 655 16.92 -16.69 7.98
CA TYR A 655 16.93 -18.11 8.31
C TYR A 655 18.34 -18.64 8.46
N ILE A 656 18.51 -19.60 9.37
CA ILE A 656 19.77 -20.29 9.67
C ILE A 656 19.49 -21.78 9.79
N ALA A 657 20.29 -22.63 9.14
CA ALA A 657 20.33 -24.05 9.41
C ALA A 657 21.68 -24.38 10.08
N ARG A 658 21.66 -24.80 11.34
CA ARG A 658 22.87 -25.19 12.09
C ARG A 658 22.82 -26.69 12.42
N PRO A 659 23.92 -27.44 12.31
CA PRO A 659 23.92 -28.85 12.70
C PRO A 659 23.56 -28.99 14.19
N LEU A 660 22.74 -29.99 14.51
CA LEU A 660 22.45 -30.41 15.88
C LEU A 660 23.40 -31.56 16.23
N ASP A 661 24.12 -31.39 17.34
CA ASP A 661 25.04 -32.33 17.98
C ASP A 661 26.44 -32.54 17.34
N PRO A 662 27.51 -31.91 17.90
CA PRO A 662 28.90 -32.16 17.51
C PRO A 662 29.48 -33.49 18.04
N ALA A 663 28.94 -34.05 19.13
CA ALA A 663 29.51 -35.25 19.75
C ALA A 663 29.24 -36.52 18.92
N GLU A 664 28.14 -36.54 18.18
CA GLU A 664 27.76 -37.63 17.27
C GLU A 664 28.12 -37.35 15.81
N GLN A 665 28.61 -36.15 15.50
CA GLN A 665 29.20 -35.77 14.20
C GLN A 665 30.69 -35.47 14.41
N PRO A 666 31.52 -36.44 14.84
CA PRO A 666 32.93 -36.19 15.05
C PRO A 666 33.52 -35.62 13.76
N PRO A 667 34.34 -34.55 13.85
CA PRO A 667 35.01 -34.01 12.69
C PRO A 667 35.77 -35.16 12.01
N LEU A 668 35.81 -35.13 10.69
CA LEU A 668 36.57 -36.14 9.95
C LEU A 668 38.00 -36.16 10.50
N THR A 669 38.56 -37.36 10.67
CA THR A 669 39.88 -37.56 11.29
C THR A 669 41.00 -36.93 10.46
N LEU A 670 40.71 -36.55 9.21
CA LEU A 670 41.63 -35.98 8.24
C LEU A 670 41.29 -34.50 8.01
N THR A 671 42.31 -33.67 7.83
CA THR A 671 42.11 -32.28 7.42
C THR A 671 41.59 -32.20 5.97
N PRO A 672 40.93 -31.12 5.54
CA PRO A 672 40.54 -30.91 4.15
C PRO A 672 41.68 -31.16 3.14
N GLU A 673 42.91 -30.78 3.49
CA GLU A 673 44.10 -31.01 2.66
C GLU A 673 44.44 -32.50 2.54
N GLU A 674 44.39 -33.24 3.65
CA GLU A 674 44.64 -34.68 3.69
C GLU A 674 43.55 -35.47 2.96
N MET A 675 42.30 -35.03 3.06
CA MET A 675 41.18 -35.60 2.33
C MET A 675 41.31 -35.36 0.82
N ALA A 676 41.63 -34.12 0.41
CA ALA A 676 41.79 -33.79 -1.00
C ALA A 676 43.00 -34.48 -1.66
N ALA A 677 44.07 -34.75 -0.89
CA ALA A 677 45.18 -35.55 -1.37
C ALA A 677 44.77 -36.99 -1.74
N ARG A 678 43.71 -37.52 -1.12
CA ARG A 678 43.15 -38.85 -1.40
C ARG A 678 42.06 -38.80 -2.47
N GLN A 679 41.17 -37.82 -2.39
CA GLN A 679 40.04 -37.69 -3.28
C GLN A 679 39.71 -36.21 -3.54
N PRO A 680 39.85 -35.71 -4.78
CA PRO A 680 39.55 -34.31 -5.12
C PRO A 680 38.10 -33.86 -4.83
N ASP A 681 37.15 -34.80 -4.80
CA ASP A 681 35.71 -34.57 -4.56
C ASP A 681 35.23 -35.16 -3.21
N TYR A 682 36.04 -34.98 -2.16
CA TYR A 682 35.82 -35.63 -0.88
C TYR A 682 34.52 -35.23 -0.17
N LEU A 683 33.95 -34.04 -0.40
CA LEU A 683 32.76 -33.57 0.33
C LEU A 683 31.56 -34.48 0.06
N ARG A 684 31.38 -34.88 -1.19
CA ARG A 684 30.34 -35.84 -1.59
C ARG A 684 30.59 -37.23 -0.98
N THR A 685 31.84 -37.62 -0.74
CA THR A 685 32.19 -38.91 -0.11
C THR A 685 31.90 -38.89 1.37
N ALA A 686 32.32 -37.84 2.06
CA ALA A 686 32.02 -37.62 3.47
C ALA A 686 30.50 -37.66 3.75
N MET A 687 29.69 -37.04 2.90
CA MET A 687 28.22 -37.14 2.99
C MET A 687 27.72 -38.58 2.83
N ALA A 688 28.21 -39.30 1.82
CA ALA A 688 27.75 -40.65 1.52
C ALA A 688 28.15 -41.65 2.63
N GLU A 689 29.37 -41.56 3.14
CA GLU A 689 29.83 -42.39 4.26
C GLU A 689 29.01 -42.14 5.52
N ARG A 690 28.69 -40.87 5.82
CA ARG A 690 27.84 -40.52 6.94
C ARG A 690 26.43 -41.08 6.78
N LEU A 691 25.78 -40.78 5.66
CA LEU A 691 24.38 -41.13 5.40
C LEU A 691 24.18 -42.60 5.06
N ALA A 692 25.25 -43.39 4.85
CA ALA A 692 25.13 -44.85 4.76
C ALA A 692 24.73 -45.50 6.09
N ALA A 693 25.06 -44.86 7.23
CA ALA A 693 24.91 -45.48 8.55
C ALA A 693 24.19 -44.62 9.59
N GLN A 694 24.25 -43.28 9.48
CA GLN A 694 23.78 -42.39 10.54
C GLN A 694 23.00 -41.20 9.97
N PRO A 695 21.94 -40.73 10.66
CA PRO A 695 21.25 -39.52 10.25
C PRO A 695 22.14 -38.28 10.43
N ALA A 696 21.75 -37.21 9.73
CA ALA A 696 22.26 -35.87 9.97
C ALA A 696 21.09 -34.94 10.31
N THR A 697 21.23 -34.18 11.39
CA THR A 697 20.17 -33.30 11.90
C THR A 697 20.64 -31.84 11.94
N PHE A 698 19.73 -30.93 11.61
CA PHE A 698 19.95 -29.50 11.70
C PHE A 698 18.82 -28.85 12.50
N ALA A 699 19.18 -27.89 13.35
CA ALA A 699 18.26 -26.91 13.87
C ALA A 699 18.04 -25.87 12.80
N PHE A 700 16.77 -25.68 12.43
CA PHE A 700 16.36 -24.57 11.60
C PHE A 700 15.90 -23.43 12.52
N CYS A 701 16.58 -22.30 12.41
CA CYS A 701 16.43 -21.16 13.27
C CYS A 701 15.96 -19.93 12.50
N VAL A 702 15.23 -19.07 13.21
CA VAL A 702 14.83 -17.73 12.79
C VAL A 702 15.64 -16.73 13.59
N GLN A 703 16.38 -15.89 12.89
CA GLN A 703 17.10 -14.75 13.45
C GLN A 703 16.31 -13.48 13.16
N LEU A 704 15.86 -12.77 14.20
CA LEU A 704 15.08 -11.53 14.06
C LEU A 704 15.96 -10.35 13.67
N ALA A 705 15.42 -9.38 12.94
CA ALA A 705 16.16 -8.16 12.64
C ALA A 705 16.48 -7.34 13.92
N PRO A 706 17.71 -6.84 14.10
CA PRO A 706 18.04 -5.93 15.19
C PRO A 706 17.37 -4.58 14.93
N ASP A 707 16.58 -4.07 15.87
CA ASP A 707 15.70 -2.88 15.75
C ASP A 707 15.05 -2.71 14.36
N PRO A 708 13.73 -2.93 14.19
CA PRO A 708 13.05 -2.77 12.91
C PRO A 708 13.28 -1.43 12.20
N ALA A 709 13.65 -0.36 12.91
CA ALA A 709 14.01 0.94 12.32
C ALA A 709 15.46 0.99 11.79
N ALA A 710 16.37 0.16 12.29
CA ALA A 710 17.79 0.13 11.93
C ALA A 710 18.15 -0.99 10.94
N ALA A 711 17.30 -2.00 10.76
CA ALA A 711 17.51 -3.09 9.82
C ALA A 711 17.31 -2.62 8.36
N CYS A 712 18.40 -2.17 7.73
CA CYS A 712 18.40 -1.88 6.30
C CYS A 712 18.23 -3.19 5.51
N VAL A 713 17.00 -3.47 5.04
CA VAL A 713 16.68 -4.68 4.26
C VAL A 713 17.42 -4.73 2.92
N ASP A 714 17.87 -3.58 2.43
CA ASP A 714 18.59 -3.45 1.18
C ASP A 714 20.11 -3.56 1.32
N ASP A 715 20.65 -3.62 2.54
CA ASP A 715 22.07 -3.88 2.77
C ASP A 715 22.28 -5.32 3.29
N ALA A 716 22.50 -6.24 2.35
CA ALA A 716 22.71 -7.65 2.63
C ALA A 716 24.11 -7.96 3.19
N THR A 717 25.05 -6.99 3.21
CA THR A 717 26.38 -7.18 3.84
C THR A 717 26.35 -7.03 5.35
N ARG A 718 25.25 -6.48 5.88
CA ARG A 718 25.12 -6.25 7.32
C ARG A 718 24.91 -7.56 8.09
N LEU A 719 25.83 -7.81 9.01
CA LEU A 719 25.73 -8.90 9.99
C LEU A 719 24.68 -8.56 11.06
N TRP A 720 23.87 -9.56 11.44
CA TRP A 720 22.91 -9.44 12.53
C TRP A 720 23.45 -10.20 13.75
N ASP A 721 23.39 -9.55 14.91
CA ASP A 721 23.92 -10.01 16.20
C ASP A 721 22.83 -10.56 17.14
N SER A 722 21.56 -10.41 16.79
CA SER A 722 20.43 -10.99 17.51
C SER A 722 20.52 -12.51 17.60
N GLU A 723 20.12 -13.09 18.74
CA GLU A 723 20.18 -14.53 18.97
C GLU A 723 19.16 -15.30 18.09
N PRO A 724 19.58 -16.33 17.34
CA PRO A 724 18.66 -17.15 16.56
C PRO A 724 17.78 -18.05 17.42
N VAL A 725 16.49 -18.07 17.14
CA VAL A 725 15.50 -18.94 17.80
C VAL A 725 15.29 -20.18 16.95
N GLN A 726 15.49 -21.38 17.52
CA GLN A 726 15.13 -22.63 16.83
C GLN A 726 13.61 -22.77 16.73
N VAL A 727 13.12 -23.07 15.53
CA VAL A 727 11.68 -23.19 15.23
C VAL A 727 11.31 -24.50 14.56
N ALA A 728 12.30 -25.20 14.00
CA ALA A 728 12.11 -26.49 13.36
C ALA A 728 13.39 -27.35 13.45
N THR A 729 13.24 -28.64 13.19
CA THR A 729 14.33 -29.59 13.01
C THR A 729 14.28 -30.16 11.59
N ILE A 730 15.43 -30.20 10.93
CA ILE A 730 15.63 -30.90 9.67
C ILE A 730 16.32 -32.22 10.00
N THR A 731 15.75 -33.34 9.55
CA THR A 731 16.34 -34.68 9.69
C THR A 731 16.59 -35.27 8.32
N ILE A 732 17.84 -35.61 8.04
CA ILE A 732 18.26 -36.35 6.86
C ILE A 732 18.53 -37.79 7.31
N ASP A 733 17.60 -38.69 7.01
CA ASP A 733 17.72 -40.09 7.39
C ASP A 733 18.80 -40.82 6.56
N PRO A 734 19.35 -41.94 7.07
CA PRO A 734 20.27 -42.76 6.32
C PRO A 734 19.69 -43.16 4.96
N GLN A 735 20.47 -42.94 3.89
CA GLN A 735 20.03 -43.17 2.52
C GLN A 735 21.22 -43.28 1.56
N GLU A 736 21.03 -44.07 0.50
CA GLU A 736 21.87 -44.01 -0.68
C GLU A 736 21.36 -42.89 -1.61
N PHE A 737 22.21 -41.89 -1.88
CA PHE A 737 21.85 -40.77 -2.76
C PHE A 737 22.71 -40.66 -4.02
N ARG A 738 23.77 -41.47 -4.14
CA ARG A 738 24.71 -41.44 -5.26
C ARG A 738 24.21 -42.28 -6.44
N THR A 739 23.02 -41.95 -6.95
CA THR A 739 22.43 -42.64 -8.10
C THR A 739 22.35 -41.72 -9.31
N ALA A 740 22.44 -42.28 -10.52
CA ALA A 740 22.33 -41.51 -11.75
C ALA A 740 20.98 -40.77 -11.88
N ALA A 741 19.89 -41.38 -11.39
CA ALA A 741 18.56 -40.76 -11.37
C ALA A 741 18.52 -39.54 -10.43
N ARG A 742 19.07 -39.65 -9.21
CA ARG A 742 19.15 -38.51 -8.27
C ARG A 742 20.05 -37.41 -8.79
N ASP A 743 21.15 -37.74 -9.44
CA ASP A 743 22.03 -36.74 -10.05
C ASP A 743 21.33 -36.03 -11.22
N ALA A 744 20.59 -36.76 -12.06
CA ALA A 744 19.77 -36.17 -13.11
C ALA A 744 18.69 -35.23 -12.55
N LEU A 745 18.00 -35.64 -11.47
CA LEU A 745 17.01 -34.79 -10.80
C LEU A 745 17.65 -33.56 -10.14
N ALA A 746 18.81 -33.70 -9.49
CA ALA A 746 19.54 -32.58 -8.89
C ALA A 746 19.87 -31.49 -9.91
N GLU A 747 20.04 -31.88 -11.16
CA GLU A 747 20.30 -30.99 -12.27
C GLU A 747 19.04 -30.36 -12.87
N THR A 748 17.89 -31.03 -12.85
CA THR A 748 16.62 -30.52 -13.40
C THR A 748 15.75 -29.78 -12.39
N ILE A 749 15.81 -30.13 -11.11
CA ILE A 749 15.02 -29.48 -10.08
C ILE A 749 15.41 -28.00 -9.89
N SER A 750 14.40 -27.17 -9.67
CA SER A 750 14.55 -25.72 -9.50
C SER A 750 14.37 -25.35 -8.05
N PHE A 751 15.24 -24.48 -7.55
CA PHE A 751 15.12 -23.90 -6.23
C PHE A 751 15.07 -22.39 -6.39
N SER A 752 14.12 -21.70 -5.75
CA SER A 752 14.00 -20.24 -5.83
C SER A 752 13.54 -19.69 -4.49
N PRO A 753 14.15 -18.62 -3.94
CA PRO A 753 13.66 -18.05 -2.68
C PRO A 753 12.21 -17.50 -2.80
N TRP A 754 11.70 -17.33 -4.02
CA TRP A 754 10.34 -16.86 -4.31
C TRP A 754 9.31 -17.99 -4.43
N HIS A 755 9.71 -19.26 -4.46
CA HIS A 755 8.80 -20.37 -4.22
C HIS A 755 8.52 -20.44 -2.72
N CYS A 756 7.75 -19.50 -2.19
CA CYS A 756 7.47 -19.44 -0.77
C CYS A 756 6.04 -18.96 -0.51
N LEU A 757 5.57 -19.17 0.71
CA LEU A 757 4.33 -18.57 1.18
C LEU A 757 4.50 -17.06 1.32
N HIS A 758 3.42 -16.31 1.10
CA HIS A 758 3.41 -14.84 1.27
C HIS A 758 3.99 -14.38 2.61
N ALA A 759 3.69 -15.12 3.69
CA ALA A 759 4.22 -14.84 5.02
C ALA A 759 5.75 -14.93 5.12
N HIS A 760 6.43 -15.62 4.19
CA HIS A 760 7.87 -15.82 4.10
C HIS A 760 8.51 -15.04 2.94
N ARG A 761 7.88 -13.94 2.49
CA ARG A 761 8.31 -13.18 1.32
C ARG A 761 9.79 -12.74 1.42
N PRO A 762 10.63 -12.97 0.40
CA PRO A 762 12.00 -12.43 0.35
C PRO A 762 11.99 -10.90 0.34
N LEU A 763 12.88 -10.27 1.12
CA LEU A 763 12.99 -8.81 1.23
C LEU A 763 14.34 -8.30 0.69
N GLY A 764 14.37 -7.03 0.28
CA GLY A 764 15.58 -6.36 -0.21
C GLY A 764 15.82 -6.48 -1.72
N THR A 765 16.54 -5.51 -2.29
CA THR A 765 16.82 -5.44 -3.73
C THR A 765 17.54 -6.66 -4.30
N VAL A 766 18.45 -7.27 -3.55
CA VAL A 766 19.14 -8.52 -3.94
C VAL A 766 18.13 -9.65 -4.17
N ASN A 767 17.17 -9.82 -3.26
CA ASN A 767 16.14 -10.84 -3.42
C ASN A 767 15.23 -10.55 -4.61
N LEU A 768 14.89 -9.29 -4.87
CA LEU A 768 14.11 -8.94 -6.04
C LEU A 768 14.83 -9.31 -7.34
N ALA A 769 16.14 -9.04 -7.45
CA ALA A 769 16.93 -9.49 -8.59
C ALA A 769 16.89 -11.01 -8.73
N ARG A 770 17.03 -11.73 -7.61
CA ARG A 770 16.93 -13.20 -7.57
C ARG A 770 15.58 -13.72 -8.08
N ARG A 771 14.49 -12.95 -8.00
CA ARG A 771 13.18 -13.35 -8.57
C ARG A 771 13.25 -13.59 -10.07
N ILE A 772 13.92 -12.69 -10.78
CA ILE A 772 14.01 -12.72 -12.24
C ILE A 772 15.08 -13.71 -12.67
N VAL A 773 16.26 -13.62 -12.04
CA VAL A 773 17.42 -14.45 -12.39
C VAL A 773 17.13 -15.94 -12.21
N TYR A 774 16.57 -16.35 -11.07
CA TYR A 774 16.30 -17.77 -10.82
C TYR A 774 15.21 -18.35 -11.74
N ARG A 775 14.18 -17.56 -12.06
CA ARG A 775 13.14 -17.95 -13.03
C ARG A 775 13.74 -18.16 -14.41
N ASP A 776 14.50 -17.18 -14.92
CA ASP A 776 15.04 -17.23 -16.28
C ASP A 776 16.15 -18.29 -16.41
N ALA A 777 16.96 -18.51 -15.36
CA ALA A 777 17.91 -19.62 -15.26
C ALA A 777 17.22 -20.97 -15.37
N SER A 778 16.09 -21.12 -14.69
CA SER A 778 15.28 -22.34 -14.74
C SER A 778 14.74 -22.59 -16.14
N VAL A 779 14.10 -21.60 -16.75
CA VAL A 779 13.52 -21.70 -18.10
C VAL A 779 14.59 -22.07 -19.14
N LEU A 780 15.74 -21.39 -19.12
CA LEU A 780 16.83 -21.65 -20.06
C LEU A 780 17.40 -23.07 -19.92
N ARG A 781 17.60 -23.53 -18.69
CA ARG A 781 18.12 -24.88 -18.39
C ARG A 781 17.16 -25.99 -18.85
N HIS A 782 15.87 -25.79 -18.64
CA HIS A 782 14.83 -26.71 -19.13
C HIS A 782 14.78 -26.75 -20.66
N ALA A 783 14.88 -25.59 -21.31
CA ALA A 783 14.96 -25.48 -22.76
C ALA A 783 16.20 -26.20 -23.33
N ASN A 784 17.40 -25.98 -22.76
CA ASN A 784 18.64 -26.63 -23.19
C ASN A 784 18.61 -28.16 -23.03
N ARG A 785 17.82 -28.67 -22.09
CA ARG A 785 17.68 -30.12 -21.83
C ARG A 785 16.48 -30.74 -22.54
N ALA A 786 15.65 -29.95 -23.25
CA ALA A 786 14.40 -30.39 -23.84
C ALA A 786 13.44 -31.07 -22.83
N VAL A 787 13.46 -30.64 -21.57
CA VAL A 787 12.58 -31.13 -20.50
C VAL A 787 11.56 -30.04 -20.15
N PRO A 788 10.24 -30.33 -20.09
CA PRO A 788 9.26 -29.34 -19.71
C PRO A 788 9.43 -28.89 -18.25
N VAL A 789 9.19 -27.61 -17.97
CA VAL A 789 9.13 -27.10 -16.59
C VAL A 789 7.88 -27.69 -15.93
N ARG A 790 8.07 -28.50 -14.88
CA ARG A 790 6.99 -29.06 -14.06
C ARG A 790 7.32 -28.86 -12.59
N GLU A 791 6.31 -28.49 -11.82
CA GLU A 791 6.39 -28.46 -10.37
C GLU A 791 6.69 -29.86 -9.80
N PRO A 792 7.76 -30.04 -9.00
CA PRO A 792 8.08 -31.30 -8.36
C PRO A 792 7.09 -31.61 -7.23
N ASP A 793 6.75 -32.88 -7.04
CA ASP A 793 5.77 -33.33 -6.05
C ASP A 793 6.37 -34.16 -4.90
N GLY A 794 7.69 -34.38 -4.93
CA GLY A 794 8.42 -35.12 -3.90
C GLY A 794 8.23 -36.63 -3.99
N LYS A 795 7.55 -37.12 -5.04
CA LYS A 795 7.29 -38.54 -5.33
C LYS A 795 8.01 -39.00 -6.60
N GLU A 796 9.04 -38.30 -7.03
CA GLU A 796 9.84 -38.68 -8.19
C GLU A 796 10.46 -40.07 -7.96
N ASP A 797 10.18 -41.03 -8.86
CA ASP A 797 10.73 -42.38 -8.80
C ASP A 797 12.25 -42.36 -9.06
N PHE A 798 13.02 -43.05 -8.20
CA PHE A 798 14.49 -43.12 -8.26
C PHE A 798 15.00 -44.50 -8.67
#